data_AF-A0A6M3KC93-F1
#
_entry.id   AF-A0A6M3KC93-F1
#
_cell.length_a   1.000
_cell.length_b   1.000
_cell.length_c   1.000
_cell.angle_alpha   90.00
_cell.angle_beta   90.00
_cell.angle_gamma   90.00
#
_symmetry.space_group_name_H-M   'P 1'
#
loop_
_entity.id
_entity.type
_entity.pdbx_description
1 polymer ?
#
loop_
_entity_poly.entity_id
_entity_poly.type
_entity_poly.pdbx_seq_one_letter_code
_entity_poly.pdbx_strand_id
1 'polypeptide(L)'
;MHKLIELELSNFRGWKHLHLVDLDKKGLCAINGINGGGKCLEKDSYLYNNNTLTKIVDVSENWNPSGFKEVFLRLTAENGRKVTTSHIFSEDVDKIIKLTTNNGFSVGGTEDHGILIIDKDCRFKFKSLSSIKDDDYICIDRSQNSFVDGYPNIEYVQDEPSICCSGLAFNPPKVFNEQMAAMLGYYIANGSYGKRKNRISISSSNTILINNMKVLSDYLGVEIKTDINYGNSSIGGVWFARFMKYLLDGNIKTARDKTVPSIVLKSPKSCQINFLRALIDCDGYYSKKGDTLEYYSSSENIAKVVHLMLLNFGIVSRLSFNESAKIGSKIYNHKYWTVAIRSNNIDIYFNKIGSLIYEKKEKTRNPNKDIIPFLKEILYEEIDRIKNLLNVDRNGQYKIGNRHKRFINTTMIKSGALSATYCKVKSFLDHIKNYDDVYSLFNKDLLKICRNIIDFNFYFDSIESIEVSLGRKKVYDVAIPDGRRFFSNGFINHNSSIRQSIEYLLLDKIQDIEDIEELPHNINSECTIRGVITRDNGDRIEIIKHRNHKGASGNKTLLSVNDDTTLTHSDRRQTQKNIEELLDISDGSIYSSTIFSQNSPSFIESTEGDRKKVLYSFLGLDKYTEYMNKAKDECSDINLRIEDFQNKLDKVQVQILELDSNIEEFENRSKTYEDTRKSRIESLLITKEEIKEDNSLEELEHKLIILKNEFVDDKEIDIYLNKLNKEITELTRKKQEIVSNINQIDRELKNIGDGTCPVLKEVICNRLKDNEEETSNNLNDEKNRLLCNREEISFELDKQTEVKNSIIHKSNENRKIQSDINQLEKEIAEVKFYNSRIESQKKEIDRRIKSIREEDNPYFDLKNKAELRLNDIIADYKHYKTRIEELENELPYYKFWMEGFGRSGIPNMKIEGFLEELETRTNKYLSDMNSDMYVKIDAQAELKSGDIREKISYKVLSTNKDITDYHSYSGGQKQRIKIASLLAFADLLGKFDLIVMDEILELSLDDGGKISVVRLLREKAQDIGSILVISHDSSIKDSFDTAIHVCSNNGVSEIVE
;
A
#
# COMPACT_ATOMS: atom_id res chain seq x y z
N MET A 1 -6.29 34.06 -6.97
CA MET A 1 -5.11 33.45 -7.62
C MET A 1 -3.87 34.24 -7.23
N HIS A 2 -2.76 33.56 -7.03
CA HIS A 2 -1.46 34.16 -6.73
C HIS A 2 -0.90 34.92 -7.92
N LYS A 3 -0.32 36.09 -7.69
CA LYS A 3 0.25 36.96 -8.73
C LYS A 3 1.76 36.85 -8.70
N LEU A 4 2.36 36.23 -9.72
CA LEU A 4 3.82 36.31 -9.90
C LEU A 4 4.12 37.69 -10.49
N ILE A 5 4.72 38.57 -9.69
CA ILE A 5 4.98 39.97 -10.08
C ILE A 5 6.35 40.10 -10.73
N GLU A 6 7.36 39.47 -10.13
CA GLU A 6 8.76 39.66 -10.48
C GLU A 6 9.45 38.31 -10.64
N LEU A 7 10.29 38.19 -11.67
CA LEU A 7 11.20 37.06 -11.87
C LEU A 7 12.58 37.59 -12.25
N GLU A 8 13.55 37.30 -11.42
CA GLU A 8 14.94 37.72 -11.59
C GLU A 8 15.85 36.47 -11.63
N LEU A 9 16.63 36.37 -12.71
CA LEU A 9 17.58 35.29 -12.95
C LEU A 9 18.98 35.87 -12.99
N SER A 10 19.90 35.27 -12.26
CA SER A 10 21.33 35.55 -12.32
C SER A 10 22.09 34.26 -12.53
N ASN A 11 22.94 34.21 -13.56
CA ASN A 11 23.70 33.03 -13.95
C ASN A 11 22.86 31.74 -14.00
N PHE A 12 21.69 31.80 -14.64
CA PHE A 12 20.79 30.65 -14.82
C PHE A 12 20.85 30.15 -16.26
N ARG A 13 21.50 29.00 -16.49
CA ARG A 13 21.64 28.37 -17.82
C ARG A 13 22.18 29.33 -18.89
N GLY A 14 21.41 29.66 -19.93
CA GLY A 14 21.83 30.63 -20.96
C GLY A 14 21.70 32.09 -20.53
N TRP A 15 21.12 32.36 -19.36
CA TRP A 15 20.78 33.69 -18.88
C TRP A 15 21.83 34.17 -17.86
N LYS A 16 22.70 35.11 -18.27
CA LYS A 16 23.64 35.74 -17.33
C LYS A 16 22.92 36.63 -16.32
N HIS A 17 21.97 37.42 -16.82
CA HIS A 17 21.06 38.22 -16.02
C HIS A 17 19.76 38.38 -16.80
N LEU A 18 18.61 38.24 -16.14
CA LEU A 18 17.29 38.55 -16.69
C LEU A 18 16.42 39.07 -15.54
N HIS A 19 15.70 40.17 -15.76
CA HIS A 19 14.79 40.70 -14.76
C HIS A 19 13.47 41.09 -15.42
N LEU A 20 12.41 40.33 -15.11
CA LEU A 20 11.06 40.56 -15.58
C LEU A 20 10.21 41.10 -14.45
N VAL A 21 9.51 42.20 -14.73
CA VAL A 21 8.60 42.89 -13.80
C VAL A 21 7.19 42.95 -14.37
N ASP A 22 6.21 43.12 -13.49
CA ASP A 22 4.78 43.21 -13.80
C ASP A 22 4.26 41.99 -14.58
N LEU A 23 4.79 40.81 -14.27
CA LEU A 23 4.43 39.54 -14.94
C LEU A 23 2.95 39.16 -14.76
N ASP A 24 2.23 39.75 -13.81
CA ASP A 24 0.80 39.56 -13.60
C ASP A 24 -0.07 40.43 -14.51
N LYS A 25 0.49 41.43 -15.21
CA LYS A 25 -0.26 42.45 -15.97
C LYS A 25 0.18 42.62 -17.43
N LYS A 26 0.91 41.67 -18.01
CA LYS A 26 1.37 41.71 -19.41
C LYS A 26 0.27 41.36 -20.42
N GLY A 27 -0.91 40.87 -20.00
CA GLY A 27 -1.95 40.45 -20.93
C GLY A 27 -1.49 39.26 -21.78
N LEU A 28 -1.88 39.22 -23.06
CA LEU A 28 -1.34 38.19 -23.96
C LEU A 28 0.04 38.63 -24.46
N CYS A 29 1.08 38.05 -23.87
CA CYS A 29 2.46 38.41 -24.14
C CYS A 29 3.17 37.33 -24.96
N ALA A 30 3.71 37.71 -26.12
CA ALA A 30 4.69 36.87 -26.80
C ALA A 30 6.07 37.09 -26.18
N ILE A 31 6.76 36.01 -25.84
CA ILE A 31 8.19 36.08 -25.57
C ILE A 31 8.88 35.78 -26.90
N ASN A 32 9.12 36.85 -27.66
CA ASN A 32 9.74 36.82 -28.98
C ASN A 32 11.27 36.83 -28.84
N GLY A 33 11.78 35.67 -28.46
CA GLY A 33 13.19 35.34 -28.46
C GLY A 33 13.78 35.03 -27.08
N ILE A 34 14.85 34.26 -26.93
CA ILE A 34 15.65 33.46 -27.87
C ILE A 34 16.23 32.27 -27.09
N ASN A 35 15.91 31.05 -27.54
CA ASN A 35 16.69 29.85 -27.26
C ASN A 35 18.08 30.04 -27.92
N GLY A 36 19.09 30.63 -27.25
CA GLY A 36 20.42 30.81 -27.87
C GLY A 36 21.31 31.99 -27.46
N GLY A 37 21.04 32.76 -26.40
CA GLY A 37 21.85 33.94 -26.03
C GLY A 37 23.29 33.71 -25.53
N GLY A 38 23.89 32.54 -25.77
CA GLY A 38 25.26 32.27 -25.33
C GLY A 38 25.79 30.86 -25.60
N LYS A 39 25.06 30.00 -26.33
CA LYS A 39 25.45 28.62 -26.65
C LYS A 39 25.66 28.45 -28.15
N CYS A 40 26.71 29.07 -28.67
CA CYS A 40 26.94 29.15 -30.11
C CYS A 40 28.11 28.27 -30.55
N LEU A 41 28.07 27.80 -31.79
CA LEU A 41 29.09 27.00 -32.47
C LEU A 41 29.91 27.85 -33.43
N GLU A 42 31.12 27.39 -33.77
CA GLU A 42 31.93 28.02 -34.82
C GLU A 42 31.25 27.91 -36.20
N LYS A 43 31.47 28.93 -37.05
CA LYS A 43 30.90 29.03 -38.41
C LYS A 43 31.12 27.81 -39.31
N ASP A 44 32.20 27.08 -39.10
CA ASP A 44 32.61 25.93 -39.91
C ASP A 44 32.04 24.61 -39.39
N SER A 45 31.16 24.66 -38.38
CA SER A 45 30.48 23.48 -37.84
C SER A 45 29.46 22.93 -38.83
N TYR A 46 29.49 21.63 -39.06
CA TYR A 46 28.61 20.95 -40.00
C TYR A 46 27.31 20.51 -39.33
N LEU A 47 26.18 20.73 -39.99
CA LEU A 47 24.84 20.31 -39.60
C LEU A 47 24.30 19.29 -40.59
N TYR A 48 23.58 18.29 -40.07
CA TYR A 48 22.80 17.37 -40.90
C TYR A 48 21.39 17.93 -41.11
N ASN A 49 21.18 18.68 -42.19
CA ASN A 49 19.92 19.37 -42.48
C ASN A 49 19.27 18.91 -43.80
N ASN A 50 17.95 18.75 -43.83
CA ASN A 50 17.20 18.26 -44.99
C ASN A 50 17.82 16.99 -45.61
N ASN A 51 18.39 16.15 -44.75
CA ASN A 51 19.16 14.95 -45.12
C ASN A 51 20.44 15.20 -45.96
N THR A 52 21.00 16.40 -45.84
CA THR A 52 22.28 16.85 -46.42
C THR A 52 23.27 17.22 -45.31
N LEU A 53 24.56 17.28 -45.64
CA LEU A 53 25.59 17.77 -44.73
C LEU A 53 26.07 19.15 -45.20
N THR A 54 25.82 20.19 -44.41
CA THR A 54 26.16 21.60 -44.77
C THR A 54 26.76 22.32 -43.58
N LYS A 55 27.55 23.39 -43.80
CA LYS A 55 28.06 24.20 -42.70
C LYS A 55 26.96 25.09 -42.13
N ILE A 56 27.02 25.39 -40.84
CA ILE A 56 26.06 26.25 -40.15
C ILE A 56 26.01 27.66 -40.75
N VAL A 57 27.12 28.19 -41.26
CA VAL A 57 27.14 29.49 -41.97
C VAL A 57 26.44 29.45 -43.34
N ASP A 58 26.52 28.31 -44.04
CA ASP A 58 25.98 28.16 -45.40
C ASP A 58 24.46 27.96 -45.40
N VAL A 59 23.88 27.59 -44.25
CA VAL A 59 22.45 27.37 -44.04
C VAL A 59 21.59 28.56 -44.47
N SER A 60 22.09 29.78 -44.28
CA SER A 60 21.34 31.02 -44.48
C SER A 60 21.93 31.89 -45.58
N GLU A 61 22.59 31.27 -46.56
CA GLU A 61 23.26 31.92 -47.69
C GLU A 61 24.41 32.86 -47.25
N ASN A 62 25.25 32.41 -46.31
CA ASN A 62 26.35 33.21 -45.75
C ASN A 62 25.88 34.50 -45.07
N TRP A 63 24.76 34.42 -44.35
CA TRP A 63 24.31 35.52 -43.52
C TRP A 63 25.35 35.82 -42.42
N ASN A 64 25.75 37.08 -42.36
CA ASN A 64 26.89 37.59 -41.60
C ASN A 64 26.54 38.63 -40.51
N PRO A 65 25.43 39.41 -40.61
CA PRO A 65 24.98 40.29 -39.52
C PRO A 65 24.67 39.55 -38.22
N SER A 66 25.02 40.14 -37.07
CA SER A 66 24.61 39.62 -35.75
C SER A 66 23.10 39.78 -35.56
N GLY A 67 22.47 38.87 -34.83
CA GLY A 67 21.03 38.86 -34.59
C GLY A 67 20.39 37.54 -35.01
N PHE A 68 19.12 37.57 -35.42
CA PHE A 68 18.33 36.40 -35.83
C PHE A 68 17.90 36.50 -37.30
N LYS A 69 17.85 35.36 -37.97
CA LYS A 69 17.25 35.21 -39.29
C LYS A 69 16.37 33.97 -39.31
N GLU A 70 15.15 34.10 -39.79
CA GLU A 70 14.26 32.96 -39.96
C GLU A 70 14.84 31.96 -40.94
N VAL A 71 14.89 30.70 -40.51
CA VAL A 71 15.45 29.59 -41.25
C VAL A 71 14.71 28.33 -40.84
N PHE A 72 13.97 27.75 -41.78
CA PHE A 72 13.21 26.52 -41.58
C PHE A 72 13.92 25.33 -42.24
N LEU A 73 14.71 24.60 -41.44
CA LEU A 73 15.46 23.44 -41.88
C LEU A 73 15.14 22.22 -41.03
N ARG A 74 15.03 21.04 -41.65
CA ARG A 74 14.90 19.78 -40.93
C ARG A 74 16.26 19.26 -40.50
N LEU A 75 16.66 19.51 -39.25
CA LEU A 75 17.87 18.94 -38.67
C LEU A 75 17.67 17.50 -38.22
N THR A 76 18.77 16.75 -38.15
CA THR A 76 18.80 15.43 -37.54
C THR A 76 19.17 15.57 -36.06
N ALA A 77 18.37 14.97 -35.19
CA ALA A 77 18.54 14.84 -33.74
C ALA A 77 18.67 13.35 -33.37
N GLU A 78 18.79 13.03 -32.07
CA GLU A 78 19.12 11.69 -31.58
C GLU A 78 18.24 10.56 -32.16
N ASN A 79 18.86 9.40 -32.36
CA ASN A 79 18.25 8.22 -32.99
C ASN A 79 17.72 8.47 -34.43
N GLY A 80 18.24 9.49 -35.11
CA GLY A 80 17.82 9.86 -36.46
C GLY A 80 16.51 10.63 -36.53
N ARG A 81 15.98 11.10 -35.38
CA ARG A 81 14.77 11.95 -35.31
C ARG A 81 14.99 13.22 -36.13
N LYS A 82 13.93 13.74 -36.74
CA LYS A 82 13.96 15.00 -37.49
C LYS A 82 13.31 16.10 -36.68
N VAL A 83 13.99 17.23 -36.55
CA VAL A 83 13.54 18.43 -35.84
C VAL A 83 13.61 19.60 -36.79
N THR A 84 12.68 20.55 -36.71
CA THR A 84 12.67 21.71 -37.62
C THR A 84 13.22 22.92 -36.90
N THR A 85 14.11 23.68 -37.52
CA THR A 85 14.57 24.97 -36.97
C THR A 85 13.53 26.05 -37.23
N SER A 86 13.50 27.07 -36.37
CA SER A 86 12.74 28.29 -36.61
C SER A 86 13.65 29.44 -37.05
N HIS A 87 14.83 29.56 -36.41
CA HIS A 87 15.76 30.65 -36.66
C HIS A 87 17.20 30.15 -36.65
N ILE A 88 18.07 30.89 -37.34
CA ILE A 88 19.51 30.88 -37.09
C ILE A 88 19.88 32.16 -36.33
N PHE A 89 20.78 32.02 -35.37
CA PHE A 89 21.38 33.09 -34.60
C PHE A 89 22.83 33.28 -35.03
N SER A 90 23.33 34.52 -35.00
CA SER A 90 24.76 34.77 -35.02
C SER A 90 25.17 35.93 -34.13
N GLU A 91 26.36 35.82 -33.52
CA GLU A 91 26.94 36.85 -32.68
C GLU A 91 28.48 36.89 -32.82
N ASP A 92 29.07 37.99 -32.39
CA ASP A 92 30.52 38.11 -32.25
C ASP A 92 30.92 37.82 -30.80
N VAL A 93 31.91 36.96 -30.60
CA VAL A 93 32.45 36.61 -29.27
C VAL A 93 33.97 36.75 -29.27
N ASP A 94 34.53 37.16 -28.13
CA ASP A 94 35.98 37.36 -27.98
C ASP A 94 36.74 36.10 -27.59
N LYS A 95 36.02 35.03 -27.25
CA LYS A 95 36.60 33.77 -26.77
C LYS A 95 35.79 32.57 -27.24
N ILE A 96 36.51 31.57 -27.74
CA ILE A 96 35.95 30.28 -28.16
C ILE A 96 36.79 29.16 -27.54
N ILE A 97 36.12 28.11 -27.09
CA ILE A 97 36.74 26.85 -26.66
C ILE A 97 36.55 25.83 -27.77
N LYS A 98 37.63 25.16 -28.17
CA LYS A 98 37.61 24.08 -29.14
C LYS A 98 38.01 22.78 -28.46
N LEU A 99 37.07 21.84 -28.47
CA LEU A 99 37.25 20.49 -27.94
C LEU A 99 37.59 19.54 -29.10
N THR A 100 38.64 18.72 -28.92
CA THR A 100 39.00 17.64 -29.83
C THR A 100 39.04 16.31 -29.08
N THR A 101 38.34 15.30 -29.59
CA THR A 101 38.32 13.95 -29.01
C THR A 101 39.45 13.09 -29.59
N ASN A 102 39.74 11.95 -28.96
CA ASN A 102 40.82 11.05 -29.35
C ASN A 102 40.63 10.39 -30.73
N ASN A 103 39.42 10.26 -31.27
CA ASN A 103 39.24 9.90 -32.68
C ASN A 103 39.24 11.10 -33.64
N GLY A 104 39.52 12.31 -33.16
CA GLY A 104 39.66 13.51 -33.98
C GLY A 104 38.34 14.20 -34.33
N PHE A 105 37.24 13.87 -33.64
CA PHE A 105 36.03 14.70 -33.70
C PHE A 105 36.31 16.02 -33.00
N SER A 106 35.86 17.13 -33.58
CA SER A 106 36.08 18.44 -32.98
C SER A 106 34.86 19.35 -33.07
N VAL A 107 34.64 20.11 -32.01
CA VAL A 107 33.59 21.12 -31.90
C VAL A 107 34.18 22.36 -31.26
N GLY A 108 33.92 23.51 -31.86
CA GLY A 108 34.30 24.82 -31.35
C GLY A 108 33.05 25.61 -31.03
N GLY A 109 33.02 26.28 -29.89
CA GLY A 109 31.88 27.08 -29.46
C GLY A 109 32.19 28.03 -28.32
N THR A 110 31.16 28.74 -27.87
CA THR A 110 31.22 29.57 -26.67
C THR A 110 31.50 28.73 -25.42
N GLU A 111 32.00 29.37 -24.37
CA GLU A 111 32.36 28.67 -23.12
C GLU A 111 31.21 27.86 -22.51
N ASP A 112 30.00 28.37 -22.66
CA ASP A 112 28.78 27.83 -22.06
C ASP A 112 28.07 26.80 -22.97
N HIS A 113 28.63 26.54 -24.15
CA HIS A 113 28.06 25.58 -25.09
C HIS A 113 28.05 24.17 -24.47
N GLY A 114 26.87 23.57 -24.35
CA GLY A 114 26.69 22.28 -23.68
C GLY A 114 26.93 21.12 -24.64
N ILE A 115 27.81 20.20 -24.25
CA ILE A 115 28.09 18.96 -24.97
C ILE A 115 27.63 17.78 -24.12
N LEU A 116 26.99 16.79 -24.75
CA LEU A 116 26.57 15.57 -24.05
C LEU A 116 27.77 14.68 -23.69
N ILE A 117 27.86 14.33 -22.41
CA ILE A 117 28.84 13.42 -21.84
C ILE A 117 28.14 12.24 -21.16
N ILE A 118 28.92 11.21 -20.84
CA ILE A 118 28.51 10.17 -19.88
C ILE A 118 29.31 10.33 -18.60
N ASP A 119 28.60 10.43 -17.47
CA ASP A 119 29.22 10.56 -16.16
C ASP A 119 29.64 9.21 -15.56
N LYS A 120 30.26 9.27 -14.37
CA LYS A 120 30.78 8.09 -13.66
C LYS A 120 29.69 7.13 -13.21
N ASP A 121 28.44 7.58 -13.13
CA ASP A 121 27.25 6.77 -12.81
C ASP A 121 26.57 6.23 -14.08
N CYS A 122 27.21 6.37 -15.24
CA CYS A 122 26.70 6.01 -16.56
C CYS A 122 25.41 6.75 -16.97
N ARG A 123 25.22 7.98 -16.49
CA ARG A 123 24.10 8.85 -16.87
C ARG A 123 24.55 9.85 -17.95
N PHE A 124 23.65 10.15 -18.87
CA PHE A 124 23.89 11.15 -19.91
C PHE A 124 23.65 12.54 -19.34
N LYS A 125 24.66 13.41 -19.42
CA LYS A 125 24.60 14.79 -18.87
C LYS A 125 25.15 15.79 -19.86
N PHE A 126 24.61 17.00 -19.87
CA PHE A 126 25.21 18.08 -20.66
C PHE A 126 26.22 18.83 -19.79
N LYS A 127 27.45 18.95 -20.31
CA LYS A 127 28.53 19.69 -19.65
C LYS A 127 28.99 20.82 -20.55
N SER A 128 29.16 22.02 -19.99
CA SER A 128 29.63 23.18 -20.76
C SER A 128 31.07 22.95 -21.25
N LEU A 129 31.44 23.50 -22.41
CA LEU A 129 32.82 23.43 -22.91
C LEU A 129 33.86 23.93 -21.89
N SER A 130 33.50 24.91 -21.05
CA SER A 130 34.33 25.44 -19.97
C SER A 130 34.56 24.49 -18.79
N SER A 131 33.64 23.54 -18.57
CA SER A 131 33.68 22.62 -17.43
C SER A 131 34.15 21.22 -17.78
N ILE A 132 34.23 20.89 -19.08
CA ILE A 132 34.78 19.65 -19.57
C ILE A 132 36.25 19.50 -19.15
N LYS A 133 36.62 18.30 -18.70
CA LYS A 133 37.93 17.92 -18.21
C LYS A 133 38.43 16.69 -18.95
N ASP A 134 39.74 16.48 -18.96
CA ASP A 134 40.38 15.38 -19.69
C ASP A 134 39.88 13.97 -19.32
N ASP A 135 39.29 13.78 -18.13
CA ASP A 135 38.72 12.51 -17.68
C ASP A 135 37.25 12.28 -18.08
N ASP A 136 36.60 13.24 -18.73
CA ASP A 136 35.24 13.08 -19.25
C ASP A 136 35.21 12.27 -20.55
N TYR A 137 34.10 11.56 -20.78
CA TYR A 137 33.82 10.86 -22.03
C TYR A 137 32.68 11.54 -22.78
N ILE A 138 32.95 11.93 -24.02
CA ILE A 138 32.01 12.62 -24.90
C ILE A 138 31.13 11.61 -25.64
N CYS A 139 29.84 11.90 -25.76
CA CYS A 139 28.92 11.14 -26.58
C CYS A 139 28.97 11.60 -28.04
N ILE A 140 29.46 10.74 -28.92
CA ILE A 140 29.44 10.91 -30.37
C ILE A 140 28.29 10.08 -30.93
N ASP A 141 27.33 10.70 -31.60
CA ASP A 141 26.28 9.94 -32.27
C ASP A 141 26.80 9.28 -33.54
N ARG A 142 26.33 8.06 -33.81
CA ARG A 142 26.65 7.25 -34.98
C ARG A 142 25.39 6.67 -35.64
N SER A 143 24.22 7.21 -35.32
CA SER A 143 22.91 6.76 -35.77
C SER A 143 22.27 7.66 -36.84
N GLN A 144 22.97 8.70 -37.30
CA GLN A 144 22.38 9.77 -38.12
C GLN A 144 21.69 9.28 -39.39
N ASN A 145 22.35 8.41 -40.16
CA ASN A 145 21.86 7.78 -41.41
C ASN A 145 20.99 8.72 -42.27
N SER A 146 21.47 9.96 -42.46
CA SER A 146 20.71 11.08 -42.99
C SER A 146 21.12 11.33 -44.45
N PHE A 147 20.28 10.92 -45.40
CA PHE A 147 20.54 11.02 -46.84
C PHE A 147 19.29 11.50 -47.61
N VAL A 148 19.50 12.32 -48.64
CA VAL A 148 18.42 12.83 -49.50
C VAL A 148 17.80 11.68 -50.30
N ASP A 149 16.49 11.79 -50.57
CA ASP A 149 15.79 10.92 -51.51
C ASP A 149 15.81 11.54 -52.92
N GLY A 150 16.19 10.75 -53.92
CA GLY A 150 16.25 11.19 -55.31
C GLY A 150 17.57 11.87 -55.71
N TYR A 151 17.86 11.87 -57.01
CA TYR A 151 19.09 12.43 -57.56
C TYR A 151 18.99 13.95 -57.74
N PRO A 152 20.02 14.74 -57.36
CA PRO A 152 20.08 16.16 -57.68
C PRO A 152 20.01 16.40 -59.20
N ASN A 153 19.25 17.41 -59.63
CA ASN A 153 19.26 17.85 -61.03
C ASN A 153 20.57 18.57 -61.36
N ILE A 154 21.02 18.42 -62.60
CA ILE A 154 22.19 19.09 -63.14
C ILE A 154 21.73 20.10 -64.19
N GLU A 155 21.76 21.39 -63.85
CA GLU A 155 21.34 22.50 -64.71
C GLU A 155 22.51 23.04 -65.55
N TYR A 156 23.33 22.14 -66.08
CA TYR A 156 24.45 22.53 -66.93
C TYR A 156 23.96 22.73 -68.36
N VAL A 157 24.08 23.97 -68.85
CA VAL A 157 23.86 24.31 -70.26
C VAL A 157 25.22 24.37 -70.96
N GLN A 158 25.40 23.56 -72.01
CA GLN A 158 26.62 23.58 -72.79
C GLN A 158 26.66 24.81 -73.70
N ASP A 159 27.76 25.58 -73.66
CA ASP A 159 27.99 26.72 -74.55
C ASP A 159 27.95 26.31 -76.04
N GLU A 160 27.57 27.24 -76.92
CA GLU A 160 27.72 27.04 -78.37
C GLU A 160 29.19 26.77 -78.74
N PRO A 161 29.46 25.84 -79.69
CA PRO A 161 30.82 25.47 -80.06
C PRO A 161 31.55 26.64 -80.72
N SER A 162 32.50 27.25 -80.01
CA SER A 162 33.49 28.17 -80.60
C SER A 162 34.39 27.45 -81.60
N ILE A 163 34.89 28.16 -82.62
CA ILE A 163 35.78 27.65 -83.71
C ILE A 163 36.99 26.83 -83.22
N CYS A 164 37.45 27.03 -81.97
CA CYS A 164 38.57 26.32 -81.35
C CYS A 164 38.20 25.03 -80.58
N CYS A 165 36.92 24.62 -80.55
CA CYS A 165 36.42 23.46 -79.82
C CYS A 165 35.73 22.44 -80.74
N SER A 166 36.40 21.97 -81.79
CA SER A 166 35.93 20.95 -82.74
C SER A 166 35.85 19.51 -82.18
N GLY A 167 35.58 19.36 -80.88
CA GLY A 167 35.46 18.06 -80.22
C GLY A 167 34.05 17.47 -80.34
N LEU A 168 33.97 16.12 -80.31
CA LEU A 168 32.73 15.35 -80.20
C LEU A 168 31.73 15.98 -79.23
N ALA A 169 30.46 16.00 -79.61
CA ALA A 169 29.37 16.44 -78.75
C ALA A 169 29.34 15.59 -77.46
N PHE A 170 29.55 16.24 -76.32
CA PHE A 170 29.42 15.63 -74.99
C PHE A 170 27.97 15.81 -74.54
N ASN A 171 27.27 14.73 -74.19
CA ASN A 171 25.90 14.83 -73.68
C ASN A 171 25.93 14.75 -72.13
N PRO A 172 25.89 15.89 -71.41
CA PRO A 172 25.93 15.87 -69.96
C PRO A 172 24.71 15.12 -69.38
N PRO A 173 24.90 14.27 -68.36
CA PRO A 173 23.78 13.71 -67.61
C PRO A 173 22.93 14.83 -67.01
N LYS A 174 21.60 14.67 -67.05
CA LYS A 174 20.64 15.63 -66.47
C LYS A 174 20.50 15.51 -64.94
N VAL A 175 20.97 14.41 -64.37
CA VAL A 175 20.87 14.11 -62.93
C VAL A 175 22.21 13.62 -62.39
N PHE A 176 22.47 13.90 -61.12
CA PHE A 176 23.68 13.50 -60.43
C PHE A 176 23.52 12.12 -59.77
N ASN A 177 23.93 11.07 -60.49
CA ASN A 177 23.80 9.66 -60.09
C ASN A 177 25.11 9.04 -59.56
N GLU A 178 25.10 7.74 -59.30
CA GLU A 178 26.24 6.97 -58.78
C GLU A 178 27.47 7.05 -59.68
N GLN A 179 27.28 6.99 -61.00
CA GLN A 179 28.35 7.07 -61.98
C GLN A 179 29.06 8.42 -61.91
N MET A 180 28.28 9.50 -61.78
CA MET A 180 28.82 10.85 -61.61
C MET A 180 29.55 11.02 -60.27
N ALA A 181 29.00 10.46 -59.20
CA ALA A 181 29.62 10.48 -57.88
C ALA A 181 30.95 9.72 -57.86
N ALA A 182 31.02 8.54 -58.47
CA ALA A 182 32.27 7.80 -58.63
C ALA A 182 33.31 8.58 -59.46
N MET A 183 32.90 9.20 -60.58
CA MET A 183 33.78 10.02 -61.41
C MET A 183 34.37 11.21 -60.65
N LEU A 184 33.57 11.89 -59.83
CA LEU A 184 34.07 12.95 -58.94
C LEU A 184 35.03 12.40 -57.88
N GLY A 185 34.77 11.22 -57.31
CA GLY A 185 35.68 10.56 -56.37
C GLY A 185 37.05 10.30 -57.01
N TYR A 186 37.06 9.74 -58.22
CA TYR A 186 38.28 9.52 -58.99
C TYR A 186 39.04 10.82 -59.29
N TYR A 187 38.33 11.89 -59.67
CA TYR A 187 38.94 13.20 -59.91
C TYR A 187 39.52 13.83 -58.65
N ILE A 188 38.81 13.75 -57.52
CA ILE A 188 39.28 14.37 -56.28
C ILE A 188 40.53 13.67 -55.77
N ALA A 189 40.61 12.34 -55.87
CA ALA A 189 41.82 11.60 -55.56
C ALA A 189 42.95 11.89 -56.59
N ASN A 190 42.78 11.40 -57.82
CA ASN A 190 43.85 11.29 -58.80
C ASN A 190 43.74 12.26 -60.00
N GLY A 191 42.80 13.20 -59.94
CA GLY A 191 42.56 14.18 -61.00
C GLY A 191 43.44 15.42 -60.91
N SER A 192 43.84 15.89 -62.10
CA SER A 192 44.52 17.17 -62.32
C SER A 192 43.81 18.00 -63.39
N TYR A 193 43.96 19.33 -63.32
CA TYR A 193 43.38 20.25 -64.30
C TYR A 193 44.47 21.05 -65.03
N GLY A 194 44.54 20.87 -66.34
CA GLY A 194 45.45 21.59 -67.23
C GLY A 194 44.87 22.94 -67.67
N LYS A 195 45.30 24.03 -67.03
CA LYS A 195 44.82 25.41 -67.29
C LYS A 195 44.90 25.84 -68.76
N ARG A 196 45.98 25.49 -69.48
CA ARG A 196 46.23 25.94 -70.86
C ARG A 196 45.28 25.33 -71.90
N LYS A 197 44.83 24.09 -71.68
CA LYS A 197 43.99 23.35 -72.65
C LYS A 197 42.56 23.14 -72.16
N ASN A 198 42.23 23.64 -70.97
CA ASN A 198 40.97 23.36 -70.28
C ASN A 198 40.66 21.86 -70.29
N ARG A 199 41.61 21.03 -69.84
CA ARG A 199 41.48 19.58 -69.82
C ARG A 199 41.62 19.08 -68.38
N ILE A 200 40.73 18.18 -67.99
CA ILE A 200 40.92 17.34 -66.81
C ILE A 200 41.61 16.06 -67.25
N SER A 201 42.47 15.53 -66.38
CA SER A 201 43.08 14.23 -66.55
C SER A 201 43.03 13.49 -65.22
N ILE A 202 42.43 12.31 -65.23
CA ILE A 202 42.37 11.38 -64.11
C ILE A 202 43.24 10.19 -64.50
N SER A 203 44.21 9.84 -63.66
CA SER A 203 45.16 8.77 -63.97
C SER A 203 45.22 7.73 -62.87
N SER A 204 45.32 6.46 -63.25
CA SER A 204 45.54 5.35 -62.32
C SER A 204 46.41 4.30 -63.01
N SER A 205 47.21 3.59 -62.23
CA SER A 205 47.98 2.41 -62.66
C SER A 205 47.27 1.09 -62.32
N ASN A 206 46.17 1.13 -61.55
CA ASN A 206 45.43 -0.06 -61.14
C ASN A 206 44.41 -0.45 -62.24
N THR A 207 44.55 -1.64 -62.80
CA THR A 207 43.72 -2.12 -63.93
C THR A 207 42.23 -2.22 -63.60
N ILE A 208 41.86 -2.54 -62.36
CA ILE A 208 40.46 -2.61 -61.93
C ILE A 208 39.85 -1.20 -61.94
N LEU A 209 40.56 -0.21 -61.39
CA LEU A 209 40.13 1.18 -61.39
C LEU A 209 40.07 1.75 -62.80
N ILE A 210 41.06 1.43 -63.65
CA ILE A 210 41.06 1.81 -65.07
C ILE A 210 39.85 1.22 -65.79
N ASN A 211 39.51 -0.04 -65.57
CA ASN A 211 38.35 -0.67 -66.20
C ASN A 211 37.04 -0.04 -65.73
N ASN A 212 36.89 0.24 -64.43
CA ASN A 212 35.71 0.94 -63.93
C ASN A 212 35.62 2.37 -64.51
N MET A 213 36.75 3.07 -64.58
CA MET A 213 36.85 4.37 -65.25
C MET A 213 36.44 4.31 -66.71
N LYS A 214 36.80 3.26 -67.47
CA LYS A 214 36.34 3.05 -68.86
C LYS A 214 34.82 2.93 -68.95
N VAL A 215 34.21 2.09 -68.11
CA VAL A 215 32.75 1.93 -68.05
C VAL A 215 32.05 3.26 -67.77
N LEU A 216 32.58 4.05 -66.82
CA LEU A 216 32.03 5.38 -66.52
C LEU A 216 32.27 6.38 -67.67
N SER A 217 33.39 6.28 -68.36
CA SER A 217 33.71 7.14 -69.51
C SER A 217 32.76 6.86 -70.67
N ASP A 218 32.49 5.59 -70.96
CA ASP A 218 31.52 5.16 -71.98
C ASP A 218 30.11 5.64 -71.63
N TYR A 219 29.71 5.54 -70.36
CA TYR A 219 28.45 6.09 -69.86
C TYR A 219 28.31 7.59 -70.12
N LEU A 220 29.41 8.34 -70.00
CA LEU A 220 29.45 9.79 -70.22
C LEU A 220 29.71 10.19 -71.68
N GLY A 221 29.90 9.23 -72.59
CA GLY A 221 30.28 9.50 -73.97
C GLY A 221 31.64 10.21 -74.10
N VAL A 222 32.55 9.98 -73.15
CA VAL A 222 33.91 10.54 -73.15
C VAL A 222 34.90 9.44 -73.46
N GLU A 223 35.89 9.71 -74.32
CA GLU A 223 36.89 8.71 -74.70
C GLU A 223 38.09 8.70 -73.73
N ILE A 224 38.55 7.50 -73.33
CA ILE A 224 39.79 7.33 -72.54
C ILE A 224 40.99 7.21 -73.47
N LYS A 225 41.97 8.10 -73.29
CA LYS A 225 43.26 8.03 -73.99
C LYS A 225 44.28 7.34 -73.10
N THR A 226 44.83 6.23 -73.57
CA THR A 226 45.89 5.49 -72.86
C THR A 226 47.25 5.90 -73.39
N ASP A 227 48.12 6.41 -72.53
CA ASP A 227 49.50 6.73 -72.91
C ASP A 227 50.36 5.47 -72.75
N ILE A 228 50.71 4.87 -73.90
CA ILE A 228 51.44 3.60 -73.98
C ILE A 228 52.87 3.75 -73.40
N ASN A 229 53.45 4.97 -73.40
CA ASN A 229 54.83 5.20 -72.96
C ASN A 229 54.99 5.28 -71.43
N TYR A 230 53.93 5.60 -70.69
CA TYR A 230 53.96 5.79 -69.24
C TYR A 230 53.04 4.83 -68.48
N GLY A 231 52.34 3.92 -69.17
CA GLY A 231 51.46 2.92 -68.56
C GLY A 231 50.22 3.50 -67.88
N ASN A 232 49.86 4.76 -68.16
CA ASN A 232 48.76 5.46 -67.51
C ASN A 232 47.60 5.72 -68.49
N SER A 233 46.39 5.35 -68.10
CA SER A 233 45.15 5.74 -68.79
C SER A 233 44.69 7.12 -68.30
N SER A 234 44.20 7.95 -69.21
CA SER A 234 43.71 9.30 -68.90
C SER A 234 42.35 9.56 -69.55
N ILE A 235 41.39 10.03 -68.75
CA ILE A 235 40.12 10.57 -69.25
C ILE A 235 40.26 12.06 -69.40
N GLY A 236 39.96 12.63 -70.58
CA GLY A 236 40.02 14.07 -70.73
C GLY A 236 39.49 14.61 -72.05
N GLY A 237 38.74 15.71 -71.97
CA GLY A 237 38.21 16.47 -73.10
C GLY A 237 37.79 17.86 -72.64
N VAL A 238 37.69 18.82 -73.56
CA VAL A 238 37.38 20.22 -73.20
C VAL A 238 35.97 20.33 -72.62
N TRP A 239 34.98 19.68 -73.25
CA TRP A 239 33.59 19.69 -72.79
C TRP A 239 33.40 18.97 -71.45
N PHE A 240 34.00 17.79 -71.30
CA PHE A 240 34.02 17.08 -70.02
C PHE A 240 34.69 17.90 -68.90
N ALA A 241 35.79 18.58 -69.20
CA ALA A 241 36.47 19.44 -68.23
C ALA A 241 35.62 20.65 -67.81
N ARG A 242 34.87 21.26 -68.73
CA ARG A 242 33.92 22.34 -68.42
C ARG A 242 32.79 21.83 -67.54
N PHE A 243 32.23 20.67 -67.86
CA PHE A 243 31.18 20.03 -67.08
C PHE A 243 31.62 19.67 -65.65
N MET A 244 32.78 19.04 -65.51
CA MET A 244 33.36 18.75 -64.20
C MET A 244 33.69 20.02 -63.42
N LYS A 245 34.16 21.08 -64.09
CA LYS A 245 34.36 22.39 -63.45
C LYS A 245 33.04 22.96 -62.93
N TYR A 246 31.94 22.81 -63.65
CA TYR A 246 30.61 23.19 -63.19
C TYR A 246 30.20 22.40 -61.93
N LEU A 247 30.37 21.07 -61.92
CA LEU A 247 30.06 20.24 -60.75
C LEU A 247 30.93 20.52 -59.50
N LEU A 248 32.05 21.20 -59.69
CA LEU A 248 32.95 21.65 -58.64
C LEU A 248 32.71 23.12 -58.27
N ASP A 249 31.59 23.71 -58.68
CA ASP A 249 31.23 25.12 -58.45
C ASP A 249 32.33 26.09 -58.94
N GLY A 250 32.98 25.76 -60.07
CA GLY A 250 34.09 26.54 -60.64
C GLY A 250 35.43 26.42 -59.88
N ASN A 251 35.44 25.76 -58.72
CA ASN A 251 36.54 25.71 -57.76
C ASN A 251 37.52 24.57 -58.07
N ILE A 252 38.37 24.78 -59.08
CA ILE A 252 39.49 23.88 -59.37
C ILE A 252 40.66 24.22 -58.44
N LYS A 253 40.73 23.48 -57.34
CA LYS A 253 41.64 23.72 -56.23
C LYS A 253 42.89 22.83 -56.28
N THR A 254 43.96 23.28 -55.62
CA THR A 254 45.15 22.44 -55.41
C THR A 254 44.84 21.29 -54.47
N ALA A 255 45.68 20.25 -54.43
CA ALA A 255 45.47 19.08 -53.57
C ALA A 255 45.25 19.41 -52.07
N ARG A 256 45.75 20.55 -51.58
CA ARG A 256 45.58 21.01 -50.20
C ARG A 256 44.24 21.69 -49.94
N ASP A 257 43.64 22.28 -50.97
CA ASP A 257 42.43 23.08 -50.85
C ASP A 257 41.19 22.35 -51.40
N LYS A 258 41.36 21.20 -52.07
CA LYS A 258 40.23 20.37 -52.56
C LYS A 258 39.24 20.12 -51.41
N THR A 259 37.96 20.09 -51.73
CA THR A 259 36.83 19.86 -50.81
C THR A 259 35.90 18.81 -51.40
N VAL A 260 35.11 18.13 -50.57
CA VAL A 260 34.00 17.31 -51.07
C VAL A 260 32.95 18.26 -51.68
N PRO A 261 32.50 18.05 -52.93
CA PRO A 261 31.57 18.97 -53.60
C PRO A 261 30.21 19.00 -52.91
N SER A 262 29.58 20.17 -52.87
CA SER A 262 28.28 20.37 -52.25
C SER A 262 27.22 19.42 -52.83
N ILE A 263 27.24 19.20 -54.15
CA ILE A 263 26.34 18.27 -54.85
C ILE A 263 26.46 16.83 -54.35
N VAL A 264 27.64 16.38 -53.89
CA VAL A 264 27.83 15.06 -53.29
C VAL A 264 27.20 15.01 -51.90
N LEU A 265 27.40 16.03 -51.08
CA LEU A 265 26.82 16.10 -49.72
C LEU A 265 25.29 16.23 -49.72
N LYS A 266 24.72 16.70 -50.83
CA LYS A 266 23.29 16.82 -51.09
C LYS A 266 22.72 15.65 -51.93
N SER A 267 23.51 14.61 -52.17
CA SER A 267 23.12 13.46 -53.00
C SER A 267 22.62 12.27 -52.16
N PRO A 268 21.87 11.33 -52.76
CA PRO A 268 21.35 10.17 -52.05
C PRO A 268 22.48 9.25 -51.58
N LYS A 269 22.12 8.34 -50.66
CA LYS A 269 23.04 7.40 -50.02
C LYS A 269 23.93 6.63 -51.01
N SER A 270 23.36 6.19 -52.13
CA SER A 270 24.08 5.44 -53.17
C SER A 270 25.15 6.27 -53.89
N CYS A 271 24.89 7.54 -54.16
CA CYS A 271 25.88 8.48 -54.71
C CYS A 271 27.04 8.68 -53.73
N GLN A 272 26.75 8.96 -52.46
CA GLN A 272 27.81 9.13 -51.45
C GLN A 272 28.65 7.85 -51.26
N ILE A 273 28.05 6.66 -51.31
CA ILE A 273 28.76 5.37 -51.32
C ILE A 273 29.76 5.31 -52.48
N ASN A 274 29.29 5.60 -53.70
CA ASN A 274 30.12 5.51 -54.90
C ASN A 274 31.25 6.53 -54.93
N PHE A 275 30.98 7.75 -54.43
CA PHE A 275 32.00 8.77 -54.24
C PHE A 275 33.07 8.32 -53.24
N LEU A 276 32.68 7.89 -52.03
CA LEU A 276 33.62 7.46 -50.99
C LEU A 276 34.43 6.25 -51.44
N ARG A 277 33.79 5.28 -52.09
CA ARG A 277 34.46 4.09 -52.65
C ARG A 277 35.53 4.47 -53.67
N ALA A 278 35.19 5.32 -54.65
CA ALA A 278 36.15 5.75 -55.68
C ALA A 278 37.31 6.58 -55.08
N LEU A 279 37.01 7.43 -54.09
CA LEU A 279 38.00 8.24 -53.39
C LEU A 279 38.98 7.38 -52.58
N ILE A 280 38.46 6.47 -51.75
CA ILE A 280 39.25 5.61 -50.85
C ILE A 280 39.98 4.52 -51.63
N ASP A 281 39.41 3.96 -52.70
CA ASP A 281 40.12 2.97 -53.52
C ASP A 281 41.32 3.60 -54.27
N CYS A 282 41.34 4.92 -54.47
CA CYS A 282 42.46 5.60 -55.09
C CYS A 282 43.58 5.94 -54.11
N ASP A 283 43.24 6.61 -53.01
CA ASP A 283 44.22 7.19 -52.06
C ASP A 283 44.22 6.47 -50.70
N GLY A 284 43.58 5.31 -50.63
CA GLY A 284 43.52 4.48 -49.44
C GLY A 284 44.55 3.36 -49.43
N TYR A 285 44.67 2.72 -48.25
CA TYR A 285 45.47 1.54 -48.04
C TYR A 285 44.78 0.62 -47.03
N TYR A 286 44.50 -0.62 -47.43
CA TYR A 286 43.99 -1.65 -46.54
C TYR A 286 45.09 -2.61 -46.09
N SER A 287 45.46 -2.55 -44.81
CA SER A 287 46.41 -3.49 -44.21
C SER A 287 45.71 -4.78 -43.77
N LYS A 288 45.87 -5.86 -44.53
CA LYS A 288 45.33 -7.20 -44.15
C LYS A 288 45.91 -7.74 -42.83
N LYS A 289 47.11 -7.30 -42.44
CA LYS A 289 47.80 -7.70 -41.19
C LYS A 289 47.40 -6.82 -40.01
N GLY A 290 47.40 -5.51 -40.21
CA GLY A 290 47.03 -4.51 -39.20
C GLY A 290 45.53 -4.33 -39.02
N ASP A 291 44.73 -4.92 -39.91
CA ASP A 291 43.28 -4.86 -39.89
C ASP A 291 42.76 -3.43 -39.76
N THR A 292 43.22 -2.60 -40.69
CA THR A 292 42.97 -1.16 -40.72
C THR A 292 42.89 -0.72 -42.18
N LEU A 293 41.87 0.08 -42.50
CA LEU A 293 41.74 0.79 -43.78
C LEU A 293 42.03 2.27 -43.53
N GLU A 294 43.04 2.83 -44.17
CA GLU A 294 43.45 4.23 -43.99
C GLU A 294 43.29 4.98 -45.30
N TYR A 295 42.68 6.17 -45.25
CA TYR A 295 42.60 7.12 -46.37
C TYR A 295 43.50 8.31 -46.07
N TYR A 296 44.34 8.72 -47.03
CA TYR A 296 45.28 9.82 -46.86
C TYR A 296 44.90 11.03 -47.72
N SER A 297 45.09 12.25 -47.17
CA SER A 297 44.89 13.48 -47.93
C SER A 297 45.78 14.61 -47.42
N SER A 298 46.24 15.48 -48.32
CA SER A 298 46.86 16.75 -47.92
C SER A 298 45.83 17.85 -47.59
N SER A 299 44.54 17.60 -47.84
CA SER A 299 43.44 18.52 -47.54
C SER A 299 42.79 18.16 -46.22
N GLU A 300 42.91 19.05 -45.24
CA GLU A 300 42.19 18.96 -43.97
C GLU A 300 40.68 18.93 -44.19
N ASN A 301 40.18 19.78 -45.11
CA ASN A 301 38.76 19.91 -45.39
C ASN A 301 38.16 18.60 -45.92
N ILE A 302 38.84 17.92 -46.85
CA ILE A 302 38.37 16.60 -47.32
C ILE A 302 38.44 15.58 -46.19
N ALA A 303 39.55 15.52 -45.46
CA ALA A 303 39.71 14.52 -44.41
C ALA A 303 38.63 14.66 -43.33
N LYS A 304 38.33 15.88 -42.89
CA LYS A 304 37.23 16.20 -41.96
C LYS A 304 35.87 15.80 -42.51
N VAL A 305 35.55 16.18 -43.75
CA VAL A 305 34.25 15.87 -44.33
C VAL A 305 34.09 14.37 -44.59
N VAL A 306 35.12 13.67 -45.07
CA VAL A 306 35.11 12.21 -45.24
C VAL A 306 34.92 11.52 -43.88
N HIS A 307 35.59 12.00 -42.84
CA HIS A 307 35.42 11.49 -41.47
C HIS A 307 33.96 11.64 -40.98
N LEU A 308 33.30 12.78 -41.22
CA LEU A 308 31.87 12.98 -40.92
C LEU A 308 30.93 12.19 -41.84
N MET A 309 31.25 12.05 -43.13
CA MET A 309 30.47 11.21 -44.06
C MET A 309 30.46 9.76 -43.58
N LEU A 310 31.63 9.23 -43.19
CA LEU A 310 31.74 7.88 -42.61
C LEU A 310 30.90 7.76 -41.32
N LEU A 311 30.91 8.78 -40.46
CA LEU A 311 30.06 8.81 -39.27
C LEU A 311 28.57 8.73 -39.62
N ASN A 312 28.11 9.41 -40.67
CA ASN A 312 26.73 9.34 -41.16
C ASN A 312 26.34 7.92 -41.63
N PHE A 313 27.32 7.13 -42.10
CA PHE A 313 27.15 5.69 -42.37
C PHE A 313 27.22 4.81 -41.12
N GLY A 314 27.37 5.39 -39.92
CA GLY A 314 27.59 4.70 -38.65
C GLY A 314 29.00 4.11 -38.53
N ILE A 315 29.97 4.60 -39.29
CA ILE A 315 31.36 4.15 -39.29
C ILE A 315 32.18 5.15 -38.50
N VAL A 316 32.53 4.80 -37.26
CA VAL A 316 33.43 5.60 -36.42
C VAL A 316 34.86 5.39 -36.91
N SER A 317 35.45 6.43 -37.49
CA SER A 317 36.85 6.45 -37.96
C SER A 317 37.70 7.32 -37.03
N ARG A 318 39.03 7.26 -37.15
CA ARG A 318 39.96 8.18 -36.49
C ARG A 318 40.54 9.16 -37.49
N LEU A 319 40.40 10.45 -37.24
CA LEU A 319 41.09 11.52 -37.96
C LEU A 319 42.38 11.89 -37.21
N SER A 320 43.51 11.86 -37.89
CA SER A 320 44.81 12.28 -37.35
C SER A 320 45.65 12.93 -38.45
N PHE A 321 46.75 13.60 -38.11
CA PHE A 321 47.69 14.11 -39.11
C PHE A 321 49.14 13.89 -38.70
N ASN A 322 50.02 13.84 -39.71
CA ASN A 322 51.48 13.88 -39.54
C ASN A 322 52.00 15.22 -40.07
N GLU A 323 52.95 15.85 -39.35
CA GLU A 323 53.56 17.13 -39.72
C GLU A 323 54.43 17.08 -41.00
N SER A 324 54.90 15.88 -41.35
CA SER A 324 55.66 15.65 -42.58
C SER A 324 55.38 14.27 -43.16
N ALA A 325 55.62 14.12 -44.46
CA ALA A 325 55.60 12.82 -45.12
C ALA A 325 56.92 12.56 -45.84
N LYS A 326 57.45 11.35 -45.68
CA LYS A 326 58.61 10.87 -46.42
C LYS A 326 58.14 10.01 -47.58
N ILE A 327 58.37 10.47 -48.81
CA ILE A 327 58.06 9.71 -50.03
C ILE A 327 59.39 9.46 -50.75
N GLY A 328 59.87 8.21 -50.68
CA GLY A 328 61.21 7.85 -51.15
C GLY A 328 62.32 8.55 -50.36
N SER A 329 63.18 9.29 -51.06
CA SER A 329 64.27 10.10 -50.48
C SER A 329 63.87 11.55 -50.17
N LYS A 330 62.67 12.00 -50.56
CA LYS A 330 62.19 13.38 -50.33
C LYS A 330 61.33 13.46 -49.07
N ILE A 331 61.57 14.50 -48.27
CA ILE A 331 60.75 14.87 -47.12
C ILE A 331 59.88 16.05 -47.54
N TYR A 332 58.57 15.90 -47.40
CA TYR A 332 57.60 16.95 -47.64
C TYR A 332 57.18 17.55 -46.29
N ASN A 333 57.53 18.81 -46.05
CA ASN A 333 57.21 19.55 -44.83
C ASN A 333 55.82 20.18 -44.91
N HIS A 334 54.79 19.34 -45.08
CA HIS A 334 53.39 19.78 -44.96
C HIS A 334 52.54 18.68 -44.34
N LYS A 335 51.46 19.11 -43.68
CA LYS A 335 50.54 18.21 -42.98
C LYS A 335 49.85 17.24 -43.95
N TYR A 336 49.87 15.96 -43.58
CA TYR A 336 49.09 14.91 -44.22
C TYR A 336 48.10 14.33 -43.23
N TRP A 337 46.83 14.38 -43.59
CA TRP A 337 45.71 13.88 -42.80
C TRP A 337 45.43 12.43 -43.17
N THR A 338 45.09 11.66 -42.15
CA THR A 338 44.74 10.24 -42.24
C THR A 338 43.36 10.03 -41.62
N VAL A 339 42.45 9.40 -42.36
CA VAL A 339 41.18 8.89 -41.85
C VAL A 339 41.29 7.37 -41.74
N ALA A 340 41.39 6.84 -40.53
CA ALA A 340 41.63 5.42 -40.27
C ALA A 340 40.37 4.71 -39.76
N ILE A 341 39.97 3.63 -40.44
CA ILE A 341 38.84 2.76 -40.10
C ILE A 341 39.38 1.47 -39.49
N ARG A 342 38.94 1.13 -38.29
CA ARG A 342 39.51 0.04 -37.46
C ARG A 342 38.42 -0.81 -36.81
N SER A 343 38.77 -2.05 -36.44
CA SER A 343 37.90 -2.96 -35.67
C SER A 343 36.54 -3.20 -36.37
N ASN A 344 35.43 -3.24 -35.63
CA ASN A 344 34.09 -3.52 -36.16
C ASN A 344 33.66 -2.55 -37.26
N ASN A 345 34.19 -1.31 -37.29
CA ASN A 345 33.88 -0.33 -38.32
C ASN A 345 34.35 -0.75 -39.72
N ILE A 346 35.34 -1.64 -39.82
CA ILE A 346 35.77 -2.23 -41.11
C ILE A 346 34.65 -3.08 -41.71
N ASP A 347 33.98 -3.87 -40.87
CA ASP A 347 32.88 -4.71 -41.35
C ASP A 347 31.70 -3.86 -41.78
N ILE A 348 31.41 -2.78 -41.04
CA ILE A 348 30.39 -1.79 -41.43
C ILE A 348 30.77 -1.13 -42.77
N TYR A 349 32.04 -0.74 -42.95
CA TYR A 349 32.53 -0.16 -44.20
C TYR A 349 32.34 -1.11 -45.39
N PHE A 350 32.82 -2.35 -45.29
CA PHE A 350 32.70 -3.31 -46.40
C PHE A 350 31.25 -3.71 -46.69
N ASN A 351 30.40 -3.77 -45.66
CA ASN A 351 28.97 -4.09 -45.83
C ASN A 351 28.18 -2.92 -46.45
N LYS A 352 28.50 -1.67 -46.10
CA LYS A 352 27.72 -0.49 -46.54
C LYS A 352 28.29 0.21 -47.77
N ILE A 353 29.62 0.32 -47.88
CA ILE A 353 30.32 1.08 -48.94
C ILE A 353 31.05 0.12 -49.88
N GLY A 354 31.81 -0.82 -49.33
CA GLY A 354 32.61 -1.76 -50.09
C GLY A 354 33.87 -1.15 -50.73
N SER A 355 34.57 -1.96 -51.52
CA SER A 355 35.76 -1.57 -52.29
C SER A 355 35.80 -2.38 -53.58
N LEU A 356 36.39 -1.80 -54.63
CA LEU A 356 36.65 -2.49 -55.90
C LEU A 356 37.99 -3.22 -55.90
N ILE A 357 38.94 -2.79 -55.07
CA ILE A 357 40.34 -3.27 -55.10
C ILE A 357 40.76 -3.98 -53.81
N TYR A 358 40.00 -3.81 -52.73
CA TYR A 358 40.23 -4.46 -51.46
C TYR A 358 39.14 -5.49 -51.19
N GLU A 359 39.59 -6.67 -50.76
CA GLU A 359 38.70 -7.71 -50.28
C GLU A 359 38.72 -7.74 -48.76
N LYS A 360 37.52 -7.73 -48.15
CA LYS A 360 37.35 -7.89 -46.71
C LYS A 360 37.94 -9.22 -46.28
N LYS A 361 38.73 -9.20 -45.20
CA LYS A 361 39.18 -10.43 -44.54
C LYS A 361 38.14 -10.85 -43.51
N GLU A 362 37.61 -12.06 -43.62
CA GLU A 362 36.74 -12.65 -42.59
C GLU A 362 37.58 -12.97 -41.34
N LYS A 363 37.29 -12.25 -40.26
CA LYS A 363 37.98 -12.38 -38.97
C LYS A 363 37.08 -11.88 -37.86
N THR A 364 37.09 -12.57 -36.71
CA THR A 364 36.48 -12.05 -35.48
C THR A 364 37.22 -10.78 -35.05
N ARG A 365 36.56 -9.63 -35.16
CA ARG A 365 37.10 -8.34 -34.74
C ARG A 365 37.14 -8.24 -33.21
N ASN A 366 38.11 -7.50 -32.68
CA ASN A 366 38.16 -7.20 -31.25
C ASN A 366 37.18 -6.06 -30.92
N PRO A 367 36.10 -6.30 -30.15
CA PRO A 367 35.12 -5.27 -29.79
C PRO A 367 35.64 -4.30 -28.72
N ASN A 368 36.80 -4.54 -28.10
CA ASN A 368 37.36 -3.72 -27.02
C ASN A 368 37.86 -2.31 -27.47
N LYS A 369 37.30 -1.75 -28.54
CA LYS A 369 37.48 -0.34 -28.95
C LYS A 369 36.18 0.47 -28.92
N ASP A 370 35.05 -0.19 -28.68
CA ASP A 370 33.71 0.40 -28.53
C ASP A 370 33.21 0.09 -27.12
N ILE A 371 33.88 0.71 -26.14
CA ILE A 371 33.72 0.46 -24.71
C ILE A 371 32.77 1.51 -24.15
N ILE A 372 31.85 1.06 -23.29
CA ILE A 372 31.00 1.91 -22.45
C ILE A 372 31.81 2.22 -21.19
N PRO A 373 32.20 3.49 -20.97
CA PRO A 373 33.01 3.88 -19.82
C PRO A 373 32.22 3.69 -18.52
N PHE A 374 32.94 3.43 -17.41
CA PHE A 374 32.45 3.26 -16.03
C PHE A 374 31.53 2.04 -15.79
N LEU A 375 30.77 1.59 -16.78
CA LEU A 375 29.76 0.54 -16.64
C LEU A 375 30.31 -0.81 -16.16
N LYS A 376 31.57 -1.12 -16.47
CA LYS A 376 32.22 -2.35 -16.03
C LYS A 376 32.25 -2.45 -14.49
N GLU A 377 32.61 -1.37 -13.83
CA GLU A 377 32.77 -1.32 -12.37
C GLU A 377 31.40 -1.41 -11.70
N ILE A 378 30.44 -0.61 -12.15
CA ILE A 378 29.05 -0.62 -11.65
C ILE A 378 28.39 -1.99 -11.79
N LEU A 379 28.53 -2.64 -12.95
CA LEU A 379 27.98 -3.98 -13.15
C LEU A 379 28.66 -5.03 -12.28
N TYR A 380 29.96 -4.89 -12.02
CA TYR A 380 30.70 -5.81 -11.17
C TYR A 380 30.24 -5.73 -9.72
N GLU A 381 30.13 -4.52 -9.18
CA GLU A 381 29.64 -4.27 -7.83
C GLU A 381 28.21 -4.82 -7.63
N GLU A 382 27.33 -4.57 -8.59
CA GLU A 382 25.96 -5.06 -8.53
C GLU A 382 25.88 -6.59 -8.60
N ILE A 383 26.68 -7.21 -9.47
CA ILE A 383 26.73 -8.68 -9.58
C ILE A 383 27.26 -9.29 -8.29
N ASP A 384 28.28 -8.71 -7.67
CA ASP A 384 28.83 -9.21 -6.42
C ASP A 384 27.86 -9.02 -5.24
N ARG A 385 27.12 -7.90 -5.21
CA ARG A 385 25.99 -7.71 -4.28
C ARG A 385 24.96 -8.85 -4.40
N ILE A 386 24.55 -9.18 -5.62
CA ILE A 386 23.56 -10.25 -5.86
C ILE A 386 24.12 -11.63 -5.50
N LYS A 387 25.40 -11.92 -5.81
CA LYS A 387 26.03 -13.19 -5.40
C LYS A 387 26.02 -13.36 -3.89
N ASN A 388 26.31 -12.29 -3.14
CA ASN A 388 26.28 -12.30 -1.69
C ASN A 388 24.85 -12.52 -1.16
N LEU A 389 23.85 -11.85 -1.73
CA LEU A 389 22.44 -12.06 -1.37
C LEU A 389 21.96 -13.49 -1.57
N LEU A 390 22.42 -14.15 -2.64
CA LEU A 390 22.04 -15.52 -2.98
C LEU A 390 22.93 -16.59 -2.32
N ASN A 391 23.95 -16.19 -1.55
CA ASN A 391 24.95 -17.09 -0.97
C ASN A 391 25.55 -18.04 -2.00
N VAL A 392 25.96 -17.49 -3.15
CA VAL A 392 26.54 -18.28 -4.25
C VAL A 392 27.84 -18.95 -3.78
N ASP A 393 27.89 -20.27 -3.89
CA ASP A 393 29.03 -21.07 -3.45
C ASP A 393 30.26 -20.93 -4.38
N ARG A 394 31.38 -21.55 -3.97
CA ARG A 394 32.64 -21.56 -4.74
C ARG A 394 32.51 -22.21 -6.12
N ASN A 395 31.52 -23.08 -6.33
CA ASN A 395 31.22 -23.71 -7.61
C ASN A 395 30.27 -22.86 -8.48
N GLY A 396 29.84 -21.71 -7.97
CA GLY A 396 28.91 -20.79 -8.62
C GLY A 396 27.47 -21.26 -8.56
N GLN A 397 27.06 -22.01 -7.53
CA GLN A 397 25.68 -22.46 -7.33
C GLN A 397 25.01 -21.77 -6.14
N TYR A 398 23.69 -21.61 -6.21
CA TYR A 398 22.85 -21.07 -5.13
C TYR A 398 21.56 -21.88 -5.02
N LYS A 399 20.91 -21.80 -3.85
CA LYS A 399 19.73 -22.62 -3.53
C LYS A 399 18.45 -21.80 -3.65
N ILE A 400 17.47 -22.34 -4.36
CA ILE A 400 16.09 -21.83 -4.40
C ILE A 400 15.15 -22.97 -4.01
N GLY A 401 14.46 -22.82 -2.88
CA GLY A 401 13.67 -23.90 -2.29
C GLY A 401 14.53 -25.15 -2.09
N ASN A 402 14.15 -26.27 -2.71
CA ASN A 402 14.89 -27.53 -2.64
C ASN A 402 15.82 -27.79 -3.85
N ARG A 403 15.99 -26.84 -4.76
CA ARG A 403 16.80 -27.01 -5.98
C ARG A 403 18.07 -26.16 -5.92
N HIS A 404 19.17 -26.72 -6.41
CA HIS A 404 20.40 -25.98 -6.69
C HIS A 404 20.35 -25.45 -8.11
N LYS A 405 20.54 -24.13 -8.27
CA LYS A 405 20.71 -23.48 -9.58
C LYS A 405 22.14 -22.98 -9.69
N ARG A 406 22.66 -22.93 -10.91
CA ARG A 406 23.95 -22.29 -11.18
C ARG A 406 23.72 -20.80 -11.36
N PHE A 407 24.41 -19.99 -10.56
CA PHE A 407 24.44 -18.55 -10.77
C PHE A 407 24.92 -18.29 -12.19
N ILE A 408 24.20 -17.41 -12.88
CA ILE A 408 24.47 -17.03 -14.26
C ILE A 408 25.98 -16.95 -14.48
N ASN A 409 26.50 -17.74 -15.42
CA ASN A 409 27.92 -17.72 -15.71
C ASN A 409 28.20 -16.42 -16.45
N THR A 410 28.41 -15.33 -15.72
CA THR A 410 28.89 -14.06 -16.25
C THR A 410 30.38 -14.19 -16.59
N THR A 411 30.74 -15.18 -17.39
CA THR A 411 32.06 -15.31 -18.03
C THR A 411 32.43 -14.06 -18.85
N MET A 412 31.48 -13.15 -19.10
CA MET A 412 31.75 -11.81 -19.62
C MET A 412 32.52 -10.88 -18.66
N ILE A 413 32.44 -11.12 -17.34
CA ILE A 413 33.02 -10.25 -16.30
C ILE A 413 33.96 -11.04 -15.36
N LYS A 414 33.87 -12.38 -15.34
CA LYS A 414 34.68 -13.28 -14.47
C LYS A 414 36.18 -13.38 -14.79
N SER A 415 36.69 -12.68 -15.80
CA SER A 415 38.12 -12.43 -15.91
C SER A 415 38.33 -10.93 -15.86
N GLY A 416 39.21 -10.45 -14.99
CA GLY A 416 39.53 -9.02 -14.84
C GLY A 416 40.02 -8.31 -16.12
N ALA A 417 39.95 -8.97 -17.29
CA ALA A 417 40.48 -8.56 -18.58
C ALA A 417 39.46 -8.04 -19.62
N LEU A 418 38.14 -8.00 -19.35
CA LEU A 418 37.15 -7.58 -20.37
C LEU A 418 36.40 -6.27 -20.04
N SER A 419 36.43 -5.35 -20.99
CA SER A 419 35.70 -4.07 -21.02
C SER A 419 34.20 -4.27 -21.29
N ALA A 420 33.35 -3.39 -20.74
CA ALA A 420 31.91 -3.35 -21.04
C ALA A 420 31.70 -2.82 -22.46
N THR A 421 31.35 -3.68 -23.42
CA THR A 421 31.08 -3.26 -24.81
C THR A 421 29.59 -3.45 -25.13
N TYR A 422 29.07 -2.71 -26.11
CA TYR A 422 27.68 -2.80 -26.55
C TYR A 422 27.16 -4.23 -26.76
N CYS A 423 27.92 -5.04 -27.50
CA CYS A 423 27.58 -6.44 -27.77
C CYS A 423 27.48 -7.29 -26.48
N LYS A 424 28.40 -7.07 -25.53
CA LYS A 424 28.42 -7.79 -24.26
C LYS A 424 27.27 -7.34 -23.35
N VAL A 425 26.98 -6.05 -23.28
CA VAL A 425 25.86 -5.52 -22.48
C VAL A 425 24.53 -6.01 -23.03
N LYS A 426 24.34 -6.02 -24.36
CA LYS A 426 23.15 -6.60 -24.99
C LYS A 426 23.00 -8.09 -24.65
N SER A 427 24.07 -8.88 -24.83
CA SER A 427 24.07 -10.29 -24.46
C SER A 427 23.81 -10.51 -22.97
N PHE A 428 24.30 -9.63 -22.10
CA PHE A 428 24.03 -9.67 -20.67
C PHE A 428 22.54 -9.44 -20.39
N LEU A 429 21.96 -8.36 -20.92
CA LEU A 429 20.54 -8.03 -20.76
C LEU A 429 19.61 -9.14 -21.27
N ASP A 430 19.95 -9.78 -22.39
CA ASP A 430 19.16 -10.88 -22.95
C ASP A 430 19.32 -12.16 -22.11
N HIS A 431 20.50 -12.42 -21.56
CA HIS A 431 20.73 -13.61 -20.75
C HIS A 431 20.08 -13.53 -19.38
N ILE A 432 20.13 -12.37 -18.70
CA ILE A 432 19.53 -12.22 -17.36
C ILE A 432 18.00 -12.34 -17.38
N LYS A 433 17.33 -11.97 -18.48
CA LYS A 433 15.87 -12.11 -18.63
C LYS A 433 15.39 -13.55 -18.51
N ASN A 434 16.24 -14.53 -18.79
CA ASN A 434 15.89 -15.95 -18.68
C ASN A 434 16.02 -16.50 -17.24
N TYR A 435 16.38 -15.65 -16.27
CA TYR A 435 16.57 -16.01 -14.86
C TYR A 435 15.75 -15.06 -13.97
N ASP A 436 14.43 -15.25 -13.89
CA ASP A 436 13.50 -14.38 -13.14
C ASP A 436 13.93 -14.13 -11.68
N ASP A 437 14.48 -15.17 -11.05
CA ASP A 437 14.95 -15.13 -9.67
C ASP A 437 16.19 -14.25 -9.46
N VAL A 438 17.00 -14.03 -10.50
CA VAL A 438 18.14 -13.13 -10.47
C VAL A 438 17.74 -11.76 -11.00
N TYR A 439 16.95 -11.71 -12.07
CA TYR A 439 16.49 -10.49 -12.71
C TYR A 439 15.72 -9.57 -11.77
N SER A 440 14.88 -10.13 -10.90
CA SER A 440 14.11 -9.38 -9.88
C SER A 440 14.98 -8.72 -8.80
N LEU A 441 16.22 -9.18 -8.60
CA LEU A 441 17.14 -8.66 -7.58
C LEU A 441 18.01 -7.51 -8.08
N PHE A 442 18.12 -7.32 -9.40
CA PHE A 442 18.88 -6.23 -9.99
C PHE A 442 18.23 -4.86 -9.71
N ASN A 443 19.07 -3.86 -9.49
CA ASN A 443 18.64 -2.47 -9.43
C ASN A 443 17.95 -2.09 -10.76
N LYS A 444 16.68 -1.71 -10.67
CA LYS A 444 15.84 -1.36 -11.81
C LYS A 444 16.39 -0.14 -12.58
N ASP A 445 16.99 0.81 -11.88
CA ASP A 445 17.59 2.00 -12.48
C ASP A 445 18.84 1.62 -13.28
N LEU A 446 19.68 0.72 -12.78
CA LEU A 446 20.84 0.23 -13.52
C LEU A 446 20.42 -0.54 -14.78
N LEU A 447 19.37 -1.36 -14.72
CA LEU A 447 18.83 -2.04 -15.90
C LEU A 447 18.27 -1.04 -16.92
N LYS A 448 17.64 0.05 -16.44
CA LYS A 448 17.16 1.15 -17.29
C LYS A 448 18.34 1.88 -17.94
N ILE A 449 19.40 2.19 -17.20
CA ILE A 449 20.64 2.79 -17.72
C ILE A 449 21.23 1.91 -18.83
N CYS A 450 21.37 0.61 -18.58
CA CYS A 450 21.90 -0.33 -19.58
C CYS A 450 21.06 -0.32 -20.86
N ARG A 451 19.72 -0.28 -20.75
CA ARG A 451 18.82 -0.21 -21.93
C ARG A 451 18.98 1.11 -22.66
N ASN A 452 18.93 2.23 -21.95
CA ASN A 452 19.10 3.56 -22.53
C ASN A 452 20.41 3.64 -23.34
N ILE A 453 21.53 3.15 -22.78
CA ILE A 453 22.81 3.13 -23.48
C ILE A 453 22.71 2.35 -24.79
N ILE A 454 22.12 1.14 -24.76
CA ILE A 454 21.93 0.31 -25.97
C ILE A 454 21.02 1.00 -26.99
N ASP A 455 19.93 1.64 -26.53
CA ASP A 455 18.93 2.25 -27.39
C ASP A 455 19.48 3.51 -28.09
N PHE A 456 20.20 4.37 -27.37
CA PHE A 456 20.84 5.56 -27.93
C PHE A 456 22.05 5.23 -28.82
N ASN A 457 22.78 4.16 -28.48
CA ASN A 457 23.86 3.62 -29.30
C ASN A 457 24.98 4.64 -29.64
N PHE A 458 25.29 5.57 -28.73
CA PHE A 458 26.38 6.54 -28.90
C PHE A 458 27.77 5.89 -28.83
N TYR A 459 28.73 6.42 -29.57
CA TYR A 459 30.14 6.12 -29.37
C TYR A 459 30.71 7.02 -28.29
N PHE A 460 31.39 6.44 -27.30
CA PHE A 460 32.02 7.21 -26.22
C PHE A 460 33.49 7.45 -26.56
N ASP A 461 33.86 8.71 -26.73
CA ASP A 461 35.23 9.10 -27.07
C ASP A 461 35.86 9.91 -25.94
N SER A 462 37.12 9.63 -25.65
CA SER A 462 37.88 10.39 -24.65
C SER A 462 38.39 11.69 -25.26
N ILE A 463 38.74 12.65 -24.41
CA ILE A 463 39.23 13.95 -24.85
C ILE A 463 40.72 13.85 -25.20
N GLU A 464 41.13 14.51 -26.29
CA GLU A 464 42.53 14.63 -26.72
C GLU A 464 43.08 16.02 -26.42
N SER A 465 42.32 17.07 -26.69
CA SER A 465 42.71 18.44 -26.37
C SER A 465 41.53 19.38 -26.17
N ILE A 466 41.76 20.42 -25.35
CA ILE A 466 40.88 21.55 -25.15
C ILE A 466 41.71 22.81 -25.43
N GLU A 467 41.38 23.53 -26.51
CA GLU A 467 42.11 24.71 -26.95
C GLU A 467 41.25 25.97 -26.75
N VAL A 468 41.84 27.01 -26.14
CA VAL A 468 41.17 28.32 -26.00
C VAL A 468 41.70 29.27 -27.05
N SER A 469 40.80 29.82 -27.86
CA SER A 469 41.11 30.83 -28.86
C SER A 469 40.55 32.19 -28.44
N LEU A 470 41.45 33.17 -28.28
CA LEU A 470 41.11 34.55 -27.96
C LEU A 470 41.09 35.39 -29.25
N GLY A 471 40.18 36.36 -29.31
CA GLY A 471 39.98 37.27 -30.43
C GLY A 471 38.55 37.22 -30.98
N ARG A 472 38.07 38.36 -31.47
CA ARG A 472 36.70 38.53 -31.98
C ARG A 472 36.43 37.56 -33.15
N LYS A 473 35.55 36.61 -32.93
CA LYS A 473 35.12 35.58 -33.88
C LYS A 473 33.60 35.53 -33.96
N LYS A 474 33.09 35.18 -35.14
CA LYS A 474 31.67 34.96 -35.37
C LYS A 474 31.26 33.54 -34.99
N VAL A 475 30.22 33.42 -34.18
CA VAL A 475 29.60 32.15 -33.77
C VAL A 475 28.12 32.12 -34.15
N TYR A 476 27.57 30.93 -34.28
CA TYR A 476 26.23 30.67 -34.79
C TYR A 476 25.49 29.67 -33.92
N ASP A 477 24.17 29.81 -33.80
CA ASP A 477 23.31 28.80 -33.17
C ASP A 477 22.04 28.61 -34.01
N VAL A 478 21.32 27.51 -33.80
CA VAL A 478 20.05 27.22 -34.47
C VAL A 478 18.96 27.03 -33.42
N ALA A 479 17.90 27.83 -33.52
CA ALA A 479 16.74 27.70 -32.66
C ALA A 479 15.89 26.51 -33.12
N ILE A 480 15.77 25.50 -32.26
CA ILE A 480 14.95 24.31 -32.49
C ILE A 480 13.83 24.32 -31.46
N PRO A 481 12.58 24.54 -31.89
CA PRO A 481 11.43 24.40 -31.02
C PRO A 481 11.32 22.93 -30.56
N ASP A 482 11.15 22.00 -31.51
CA ASP A 482 10.88 20.59 -31.22
C ASP A 482 12.09 19.82 -30.63
N GLY A 483 12.09 19.65 -29.31
CA GLY A 483 13.02 18.82 -28.53
C GLY A 483 14.47 19.30 -28.43
N ARG A 484 14.75 20.54 -28.86
CA ARG A 484 15.86 21.40 -28.36
C ARG A 484 17.28 20.84 -28.44
N ARG A 485 17.49 19.77 -29.21
CA ARG A 485 18.77 19.10 -29.41
C ARG A 485 19.03 18.90 -30.89
N PHE A 486 20.28 19.04 -31.29
CA PHE A 486 20.71 18.75 -32.66
C PHE A 486 22.14 18.28 -32.75
N PHE A 487 22.45 17.69 -33.90
CA PHE A 487 23.79 17.24 -34.22
C PHE A 487 24.61 18.28 -34.95
N SER A 488 25.84 18.45 -34.47
CA SER A 488 26.89 19.13 -35.22
C SER A 488 28.25 18.47 -35.02
N ASN A 489 28.98 18.23 -36.12
CA ASN A 489 30.30 17.58 -36.12
C ASN A 489 30.38 16.22 -35.37
N GLY A 490 29.25 15.54 -35.18
CA GLY A 490 29.15 14.30 -34.40
C GLY A 490 28.73 14.49 -32.93
N PHE A 491 28.70 15.72 -32.42
CA PHE A 491 28.32 16.07 -31.05
C PHE A 491 26.83 16.40 -30.94
N ILE A 492 26.27 16.22 -29.75
CA ILE A 492 24.88 16.56 -29.39
C ILE A 492 24.89 17.91 -28.68
N ASN A 493 24.14 18.88 -29.22
CA ASN A 493 24.04 20.26 -28.76
C ASN A 493 22.65 20.54 -28.14
N HIS A 494 22.48 21.57 -27.31
CA HIS A 494 21.22 21.84 -26.56
C HIS A 494 20.83 23.33 -26.40
N ASN A 495 19.54 23.65 -26.53
CA ASN A 495 18.96 25.00 -26.40
C ASN A 495 18.21 25.26 -25.07
N SER A 496 18.21 26.48 -24.50
CA SER A 496 17.62 26.77 -23.16
C SER A 496 16.44 27.75 -23.17
N SER A 497 15.35 27.44 -22.44
CA SER A 497 14.07 28.21 -22.37
C SER A 497 13.80 28.85 -21.00
N ILE A 498 13.06 29.97 -20.98
CA ILE A 498 12.65 30.69 -19.77
C ILE A 498 11.63 29.92 -18.90
N ARG A 499 10.78 29.07 -19.50
CA ARG A 499 9.83 28.20 -18.76
C ARG A 499 10.51 27.47 -17.61
N GLN A 500 11.71 26.95 -17.87
CA GLN A 500 12.51 26.15 -16.94
C GLN A 500 12.86 26.93 -15.65
N SER A 501 12.96 28.26 -15.72
CA SER A 501 13.23 29.09 -14.54
C SER A 501 12.03 29.19 -13.60
N ILE A 502 10.82 29.34 -14.16
CA ILE A 502 9.57 29.42 -13.40
C ILE A 502 9.25 28.05 -12.78
N GLU A 503 9.45 26.95 -13.52
CA GLU A 503 9.29 25.59 -12.97
C GLU A 503 10.19 25.35 -11.76
N TYR A 504 11.47 25.70 -11.88
CA TYR A 504 12.39 25.50 -10.78
C TYR A 504 12.11 26.42 -9.59
N LEU A 505 11.73 27.68 -9.83
CA LEU A 505 11.30 28.61 -8.78
C LEU A 505 10.18 27.98 -7.93
N LEU A 506 9.15 27.43 -8.57
CA LEU A 506 7.96 26.90 -7.89
C LEU A 506 8.14 25.49 -7.32
N LEU A 507 8.74 24.57 -8.09
CA LEU A 507 8.74 23.12 -7.79
C LEU A 507 10.11 22.54 -7.39
N ASP A 508 11.16 23.36 -7.41
CA ASP A 508 12.55 22.92 -7.20
C ASP A 508 13.08 21.89 -8.20
N LYS A 509 12.39 21.75 -9.32
CA LYS A 509 12.68 20.79 -10.40
C LYS A 509 12.14 21.29 -11.73
N ILE A 510 12.55 20.63 -12.79
CA ILE A 510 12.15 20.94 -14.17
C ILE A 510 11.81 19.63 -14.86
N GLN A 511 10.73 19.62 -15.64
CA GLN A 511 10.19 18.39 -16.22
C GLN A 511 11.17 17.68 -17.17
N ASP A 512 11.98 18.42 -17.92
CA ASP A 512 12.86 17.90 -18.98
C ASP A 512 14.32 17.70 -18.55
N ILE A 513 14.63 17.80 -17.24
CA ILE A 513 16.00 17.74 -16.73
C ILE A 513 16.08 16.72 -15.58
N GLU A 514 17.02 15.78 -15.69
CA GLU A 514 17.26 14.78 -14.65
C GLU A 514 18.21 15.28 -13.54
N ASP A 515 19.04 16.31 -13.78
CA ASP A 515 19.99 16.86 -12.80
C ASP A 515 19.94 18.39 -12.64
N ILE A 516 19.61 18.83 -11.43
CA ILE A 516 19.50 20.24 -11.03
C ILE A 516 20.89 20.91 -10.89
N GLU A 517 21.98 20.15 -10.86
CA GLU A 517 23.34 20.71 -10.92
C GLU A 517 23.66 21.40 -12.25
N GLU A 518 22.82 21.20 -13.29
CA GLU A 518 22.92 21.84 -14.61
C GLU A 518 22.24 23.22 -14.71
N LEU A 519 21.76 23.79 -13.60
CA LEU A 519 21.10 25.10 -13.60
C LEU A 519 22.04 26.31 -13.66
N PRO A 520 23.20 26.32 -12.97
CA PRO A 520 24.13 27.44 -13.06
C PRO A 520 24.63 27.65 -14.49
N HIS A 521 24.75 28.91 -14.91
CA HIS A 521 25.32 29.32 -16.20
C HIS A 521 26.74 28.76 -16.38
N ASN A 522 27.53 28.79 -15.30
CA ASN A 522 28.79 28.07 -15.17
C ASN A 522 28.87 27.36 -13.81
N ILE A 523 29.55 26.22 -13.72
CA ILE A 523 29.72 25.45 -12.46
C ILE A 523 30.29 26.32 -11.32
N ASN A 524 31.07 27.35 -11.64
CA ASN A 524 31.67 28.25 -10.65
C ASN A 524 30.89 29.54 -10.39
N SER A 525 29.79 29.77 -11.13
CA SER A 525 28.97 30.98 -11.00
C SER A 525 27.91 30.83 -9.92
N GLU A 526 27.68 31.91 -9.17
CA GLU A 526 26.56 31.97 -8.22
C GLU A 526 25.28 32.13 -9.02
N CYS A 527 24.50 31.05 -9.05
CA CYS A 527 23.23 30.97 -9.75
C CYS A 527 22.13 31.32 -8.75
N THR A 528 21.37 32.36 -9.05
CA THR A 528 20.29 32.84 -8.21
C THR A 528 19.05 33.01 -9.05
N ILE A 529 17.93 32.53 -8.53
CA ILE A 529 16.61 32.70 -9.11
C ILE A 529 15.75 33.28 -8.01
N ARG A 530 15.18 34.45 -8.26
CA ARG A 530 14.34 35.17 -7.32
C ARG A 530 12.98 35.40 -7.96
N GLY A 531 11.93 35.13 -7.19
CA GLY A 531 10.56 35.37 -7.61
C GLY A 531 9.77 36.05 -6.49
N VAL A 532 8.97 37.05 -6.87
CA VAL A 532 8.08 37.75 -5.94
C VAL A 532 6.65 37.45 -6.32
N ILE A 533 5.90 36.90 -5.36
CA ILE A 533 4.51 36.46 -5.54
C ILE A 533 3.63 37.21 -4.53
N THR A 534 2.52 37.79 -4.99
CA THR A 534 1.49 38.33 -4.09
C THR A 534 0.31 37.38 -4.00
N ARG A 535 -0.13 37.06 -2.79
CA ARG A 535 -1.32 36.22 -2.55
C ARG A 535 -2.60 37.04 -2.60
N ASP A 536 -3.72 36.34 -2.72
CA ASP A 536 -5.07 36.94 -2.69
C ASP A 536 -5.38 37.74 -1.42
N ASN A 537 -4.82 37.30 -0.29
CA ASN A 537 -5.00 37.97 1.00
C ASN A 537 -4.07 39.20 1.17
N GLY A 538 -3.25 39.52 0.16
CA GLY A 538 -2.34 40.68 0.16
C GLY A 538 -0.91 40.38 0.61
N ASP A 539 -0.60 39.17 1.07
CA ASP A 539 0.75 38.81 1.50
C ASP A 539 1.75 38.84 0.33
N ARG A 540 2.91 39.44 0.56
CA ARG A 540 4.05 39.42 -0.36
C ARG A 540 4.99 38.26 0.01
N ILE A 541 5.10 37.29 -0.88
CA ILE A 541 6.02 36.15 -0.76
C ILE A 541 7.24 36.42 -1.64
N GLU A 542 8.41 36.22 -1.09
CA GLU A 542 9.66 36.23 -1.84
C GLU A 542 10.32 34.85 -1.73
N ILE A 543 10.61 34.25 -2.89
CA ILE A 543 11.32 32.98 -2.99
C ILE A 543 12.65 33.24 -3.66
N ILE A 544 13.76 32.90 -2.98
CA ILE A 544 15.09 33.00 -3.54
C ILE A 544 15.74 31.63 -3.50
N LYS A 545 16.14 31.12 -4.67
CA LYS A 545 16.85 29.85 -4.80
C LYS A 545 18.25 30.10 -5.31
N HIS A 546 19.23 29.73 -4.49
CA HIS A 546 20.64 29.76 -4.84
C HIS A 546 21.16 28.38 -5.23
N ARG A 547 22.11 28.37 -6.15
CA ARG A 547 22.98 27.25 -6.50
C ARG A 547 24.43 27.76 -6.63
N ASN A 548 25.38 26.99 -6.12
CA ASN A 548 26.82 27.32 -6.09
C ASN A 548 27.24 28.63 -5.39
N HIS A 549 26.43 29.16 -4.47
CA HIS A 549 26.79 30.29 -3.61
C HIS A 549 28.00 29.97 -2.71
N LYS A 550 29.08 30.76 -2.80
CA LYS A 550 30.27 30.62 -1.95
C LYS A 550 29.98 31.22 -0.58
N GLY A 551 30.31 30.48 0.49
CA GLY A 551 30.12 30.95 1.88
C GLY A 551 28.81 30.56 2.57
N ALA A 552 27.85 29.96 1.86
CA ALA A 552 26.61 29.46 2.46
C ALA A 552 26.70 27.95 2.77
N SER A 553 27.05 27.60 4.01
CA SER A 553 26.85 26.24 4.55
C SER A 553 25.43 26.14 5.14
N GLY A 554 24.44 25.76 4.33
CA GLY A 554 23.05 25.67 4.79
C GLY A 554 22.03 25.55 3.65
N ASN A 555 20.74 25.69 3.99
CA ASN A 555 19.66 25.73 3.03
C ASN A 555 19.86 26.88 2.02
N LYS A 556 19.82 26.55 0.73
CA LYS A 556 19.99 27.48 -0.39
C LYS A 556 18.66 27.96 -0.99
N THR A 557 17.54 27.63 -0.35
CA THR A 557 16.21 28.11 -0.69
C THR A 557 15.71 28.96 0.47
N LEU A 558 15.52 30.24 0.21
CA LEU A 558 14.95 31.21 1.15
C LEU A 558 13.50 31.46 0.77
N LEU A 559 12.64 31.45 1.78
CA LEU A 559 11.24 31.80 1.70
C LEU A 559 10.97 32.91 2.71
N SER A 560 10.50 34.05 2.23
CA SER A 560 10.03 35.16 3.06
C SER A 560 8.57 35.47 2.78
N VAL A 561 7.81 35.80 3.82
CA VAL A 561 6.41 36.28 3.73
C VAL A 561 6.32 37.60 4.49
N ASN A 562 6.02 38.69 3.79
CA ASN A 562 6.01 40.05 4.34
C ASN A 562 7.32 40.38 5.09
N ASP A 563 8.45 40.02 4.49
CA ASP A 563 9.81 40.16 5.05
C ASP A 563 10.10 39.28 6.28
N ASP A 564 9.18 38.40 6.71
CA ASP A 564 9.41 37.37 7.73
C ASP A 564 9.96 36.08 7.11
N THR A 565 11.11 35.62 7.58
CA THR A 565 11.80 34.40 7.10
C THR A 565 11.58 33.18 8.01
N THR A 566 10.66 33.23 8.98
CA THR A 566 10.38 32.11 9.92
C THR A 566 10.05 30.79 9.22
N LEU A 567 9.51 30.83 8.00
CA LEU A 567 9.18 29.65 7.19
C LEU A 567 10.38 29.07 6.41
N THR A 568 11.55 29.71 6.48
CA THR A 568 12.81 29.17 5.96
C THR A 568 13.45 28.25 6.99
N HIS A 569 13.46 26.95 6.70
CA HIS A 569 14.10 25.95 7.55
C HIS A 569 15.57 25.71 7.16
N SER A 570 16.33 25.08 8.05
CA SER A 570 17.68 24.61 7.76
C SER A 570 17.75 23.50 6.70
N ASP A 571 16.66 22.75 6.51
CA ASP A 571 16.49 21.78 5.44
C ASP A 571 15.73 22.40 4.25
N ARG A 572 16.34 22.29 3.07
CA ARG A 572 15.77 22.72 1.80
C ARG A 572 14.44 22.02 1.48
N ARG A 573 14.32 20.72 1.78
CA ARG A 573 13.11 19.94 1.50
C ARG A 573 11.92 20.44 2.31
N GLN A 574 12.16 20.77 3.59
CA GLN A 574 11.13 21.31 4.45
C GLN A 574 10.68 22.71 3.99
N THR A 575 11.64 23.55 3.58
CA THR A 575 11.31 24.89 3.05
C THR A 575 10.53 24.80 1.74
N GLN A 576 10.89 23.88 0.84
CA GLN A 576 10.14 23.62 -0.38
C GLN A 576 8.71 23.12 -0.09
N LYS A 577 8.54 22.26 0.93
CA LYS A 577 7.21 21.83 1.39
C LYS A 577 6.36 23.01 1.88
N ASN A 578 6.97 23.95 2.62
CA ASN A 578 6.27 25.19 3.03
C ASN A 578 5.87 26.05 1.82
N ILE A 579 6.71 26.15 0.78
CA ILE A 579 6.36 26.84 -0.49
C ILE A 579 5.13 26.17 -1.11
N GLU A 580 5.15 24.84 -1.23
CA GLU A 580 4.06 24.04 -1.81
C GLU A 580 2.75 24.20 -1.03
N GLU A 581 2.79 24.11 0.31
CA GLU A 581 1.62 24.27 1.18
C GLU A 581 1.08 25.72 1.18
N LEU A 582 1.97 26.72 1.15
CA LEU A 582 1.58 28.13 1.24
C LEU A 582 0.96 28.66 -0.05
N LEU A 583 1.44 28.17 -1.19
CA LEU A 583 0.91 28.48 -2.52
C LEU A 583 -0.18 27.49 -2.97
N ASP A 584 -0.44 26.42 -2.20
CA ASP A 584 -1.36 25.33 -2.55
C ASP A 584 -1.05 24.73 -3.94
N ILE A 585 0.24 24.41 -4.15
CA ILE A 585 0.79 23.90 -5.40
C ILE A 585 1.39 22.50 -5.24
N SER A 586 1.28 21.73 -6.32
CA SER A 586 1.92 20.44 -6.56
C SER A 586 2.35 20.33 -8.02
N ASP A 587 3.19 19.33 -8.34
CA ASP A 587 3.66 19.07 -9.71
C ASP A 587 2.55 19.11 -10.74
N GLY A 588 1.54 18.28 -10.54
CA GLY A 588 0.49 18.17 -11.52
C GLY A 588 -0.35 19.45 -11.55
N SER A 589 -0.56 20.15 -10.43
CA SER A 589 -1.34 21.39 -10.45
C SER A 589 -0.66 22.44 -11.32
N ILE A 590 0.67 22.56 -11.25
CA ILE A 590 1.43 23.51 -12.08
C ILE A 590 1.40 23.06 -13.55
N TYR A 591 1.72 21.81 -13.86
CA TYR A 591 1.79 21.33 -15.24
C TYR A 591 0.43 21.17 -15.94
N SER A 592 -0.67 21.14 -15.18
CA SER A 592 -2.03 21.05 -15.71
C SER A 592 -2.79 22.38 -15.68
N SER A 593 -2.31 23.42 -14.99
CA SER A 593 -3.04 24.70 -14.90
C SER A 593 -2.23 25.94 -15.25
N THR A 594 -0.92 25.94 -15.04
CA THR A 594 -0.07 27.14 -15.07
C THR A 594 0.98 27.05 -16.16
N ILE A 595 1.67 25.92 -16.28
CA ILE A 595 2.80 25.74 -17.21
C ILE A 595 2.47 24.61 -18.19
N PHE A 596 2.39 24.97 -19.46
CA PHE A 596 2.08 24.09 -20.56
C PHE A 596 3.24 24.05 -21.56
N SER A 597 3.69 22.86 -21.93
CA SER A 597 4.75 22.61 -22.91
C SER A 597 4.31 21.56 -23.92
N GLN A 598 5.09 21.37 -25.00
CA GLN A 598 4.87 20.30 -25.99
C GLN A 598 4.66 18.92 -25.33
N ASN A 599 5.44 18.62 -24.28
CA ASN A 599 5.42 17.35 -23.54
C ASN A 599 4.57 17.40 -22.26
N SER A 600 3.81 18.48 -22.01
CA SER A 600 2.92 18.50 -20.86
C SER A 600 1.95 17.32 -20.96
N PRO A 601 1.85 16.50 -19.90
CA PRO A 601 1.02 15.31 -19.91
C PRO A 601 -0.43 15.77 -20.12
N SER A 602 -0.95 15.57 -21.33
CA SER A 602 -2.36 15.85 -21.60
C SER A 602 -3.17 14.83 -20.82
N PHE A 603 -4.17 15.30 -20.06
CA PHE A 603 -5.14 14.43 -19.40
C PHE A 603 -5.75 13.42 -20.39
N ILE A 604 -5.92 13.83 -21.65
CA ILE A 604 -6.46 13.03 -22.75
C ILE A 604 -5.47 11.94 -23.21
N GLU A 605 -4.17 12.24 -23.23
CA GLU A 605 -3.12 11.32 -23.70
C GLU A 605 -2.66 10.36 -22.59
N SER A 606 -2.96 10.69 -21.33
CA SER A 606 -2.56 9.91 -20.14
C SER A 606 -3.34 8.59 -20.04
N THR A 607 -2.71 7.57 -19.44
CA THR A 607 -3.38 6.29 -19.18
C THR A 607 -4.50 6.44 -18.14
N GLU A 608 -5.45 5.51 -18.10
CA GLU A 608 -6.55 5.53 -17.12
C GLU A 608 -6.04 5.59 -15.67
N GLY A 609 -4.97 4.85 -15.36
CA GLY A 609 -4.35 4.86 -14.03
C GLY A 609 -3.73 6.21 -13.69
N ASP A 610 -3.11 6.87 -14.67
CA ASP A 610 -2.49 8.19 -14.48
C ASP A 610 -3.55 9.29 -14.35
N ARG A 611 -4.62 9.26 -15.16
CA ARG A 611 -5.76 10.20 -15.04
C ARG A 611 -6.37 10.17 -13.65
N LYS A 612 -6.57 8.98 -13.07
CA LYS A 612 -7.10 8.85 -11.71
C LYS A 612 -6.15 9.41 -10.66
N LYS A 613 -4.85 9.09 -10.74
CA LYS A 613 -3.85 9.64 -9.80
C LYS A 613 -3.82 11.17 -9.84
N VAL A 614 -3.84 11.72 -11.04
CA VAL A 614 -3.87 13.16 -11.31
C VAL A 614 -5.09 13.81 -10.64
N LEU A 615 -6.31 13.28 -10.87
CA LEU A 615 -7.54 13.82 -10.26
C LEU A 615 -7.59 13.67 -8.73
N TYR A 616 -7.19 12.52 -8.20
CA TYR A 616 -7.22 12.27 -6.75
C TYR A 616 -6.28 13.22 -6.01
N SER A 617 -5.07 13.41 -6.55
CA SER A 617 -4.10 14.35 -6.00
C SER A 617 -4.60 15.79 -6.09
N PHE A 618 -5.20 16.21 -7.21
CA PHE A 618 -5.67 17.59 -7.40
C PHE A 618 -6.88 17.97 -6.56
N LEU A 619 -7.88 17.10 -6.51
CA LEU A 619 -9.10 17.34 -5.74
C LEU A 619 -8.86 17.13 -4.23
N GLY A 620 -7.62 16.83 -3.82
CA GLY A 620 -7.26 16.55 -2.44
C GLY A 620 -8.06 15.38 -1.88
N LEU A 621 -8.32 14.36 -2.70
CA LEU A 621 -9.17 13.22 -2.34
C LEU A 621 -8.41 12.17 -1.54
N ASP A 622 -7.09 12.25 -1.49
CA ASP A 622 -6.23 11.32 -0.74
C ASP A 622 -6.63 11.23 0.75
N LYS A 623 -7.10 12.34 1.34
CA LYS A 623 -7.60 12.38 2.73
C LYS A 623 -8.80 11.47 3.00
N TYR A 624 -9.65 11.22 1.98
CA TYR A 624 -10.79 10.30 2.15
C TYR A 624 -10.33 8.85 2.30
N THR A 625 -9.16 8.49 1.75
CA THR A 625 -8.55 7.18 2.01
C THR A 625 -8.20 7.03 3.49
N GLU A 626 -7.68 8.07 4.14
CA GLU A 626 -7.41 8.08 5.57
C GLU A 626 -8.70 7.97 6.38
N TYR A 627 -9.74 8.73 6.03
CA TYR A 627 -11.04 8.69 6.72
C TYR A 627 -11.74 7.33 6.56
N MET A 628 -11.66 6.72 5.37
CA MET A 628 -12.16 5.37 5.11
C MET A 628 -11.43 4.35 5.97
N ASN A 629 -10.09 4.45 6.07
CA ASN A 629 -9.30 3.56 6.92
C ASN A 629 -9.67 3.72 8.40
N LYS A 630 -9.84 4.97 8.90
CA LYS A 630 -10.33 5.21 10.27
C LYS A 630 -11.71 4.58 10.52
N ALA A 631 -12.65 4.77 9.61
CA ALA A 631 -13.98 4.15 9.73
C ALA A 631 -13.93 2.62 9.69
N LYS A 632 -12.99 2.06 8.92
CA LYS A 632 -12.73 0.61 8.85
C LYS A 632 -12.13 0.07 10.15
N ASP A 633 -11.17 0.79 10.73
CA ASP A 633 -10.53 0.43 11.99
C ASP A 633 -11.56 0.46 13.14
N GLU A 634 -12.40 1.49 13.21
CA GLU A 634 -13.52 1.58 14.18
C GLU A 634 -14.55 0.46 13.97
N CYS A 635 -14.93 0.15 12.72
CA CYS A 635 -15.77 -1.02 12.44
C CYS A 635 -15.14 -2.32 12.96
N SER A 636 -13.84 -2.51 12.76
CA SER A 636 -13.14 -3.69 13.24
C SER A 636 -13.13 -3.77 14.76
N ASP A 637 -12.89 -2.65 15.44
CA ASP A 637 -12.85 -2.57 16.91
C ASP A 637 -14.25 -2.81 17.52
N ILE A 638 -15.31 -2.24 16.95
CA ILE A 638 -16.69 -2.50 17.38
C ILE A 638 -17.04 -3.99 17.24
N ASN A 639 -16.68 -4.63 16.12
CA ASN A 639 -16.93 -6.07 15.95
C ASN A 639 -16.18 -6.91 16.99
N LEU A 640 -14.92 -6.57 17.32
CA LEU A 640 -14.17 -7.24 18.38
C LEU A 640 -14.81 -7.06 19.75
N ARG A 641 -15.33 -5.87 20.06
CA ARG A 641 -16.07 -5.60 21.31
C ARG A 641 -17.38 -6.36 21.38
N ILE A 642 -18.14 -6.43 20.27
CA ILE A 642 -19.35 -7.24 20.17
C ILE A 642 -18.99 -8.69 20.46
N GLU A 643 -17.96 -9.24 19.82
CA GLU A 643 -17.50 -10.62 20.04
C GLU A 643 -17.08 -10.88 21.51
N ASP A 644 -16.38 -9.95 22.15
CA ASP A 644 -16.02 -10.05 23.59
C ASP A 644 -17.26 -10.05 24.50
N PHE A 645 -18.22 -9.16 24.26
CA PHE A 645 -19.47 -9.14 25.02
C PHE A 645 -20.34 -10.36 24.74
N GLN A 646 -20.37 -10.88 23.51
CA GLN A 646 -21.07 -12.11 23.14
C GLN A 646 -20.50 -13.29 23.94
N ASN A 647 -19.17 -13.42 23.98
CA ASN A 647 -18.49 -14.46 24.74
C ASN A 647 -18.75 -14.36 26.26
N LYS A 648 -18.89 -13.13 26.80
CA LYS A 648 -19.28 -12.91 28.20
C LYS A 648 -20.74 -13.29 28.45
N LEU A 649 -21.63 -12.92 27.53
CA LEU A 649 -23.06 -13.22 27.59
C LEU A 649 -23.31 -14.73 27.55
N ASP A 650 -22.61 -15.46 26.67
CA ASP A 650 -22.67 -16.92 26.59
C ASP A 650 -22.24 -17.59 27.91
N LYS A 651 -21.15 -17.11 28.54
CA LYS A 651 -20.70 -17.61 29.85
C LYS A 651 -21.74 -17.39 30.95
N VAL A 652 -22.30 -16.18 31.01
CA VAL A 652 -23.34 -15.82 31.97
C VAL A 652 -24.61 -16.66 31.76
N GLN A 653 -24.98 -16.93 30.50
CA GLN A 653 -26.13 -17.76 30.16
C GLN A 653 -25.96 -19.21 30.63
N VAL A 654 -24.75 -19.78 30.53
CA VAL A 654 -24.44 -21.09 31.12
C VAL A 654 -24.59 -21.07 32.65
N GLN A 655 -24.10 -20.02 33.32
CA GLN A 655 -24.23 -19.88 34.78
C GLN A 655 -25.67 -19.73 35.26
N ILE A 656 -26.51 -19.03 34.49
CA ILE A 656 -27.96 -18.92 34.78
C ILE A 656 -28.59 -20.32 34.76
N LEU A 657 -28.35 -21.10 33.71
CA LEU A 657 -28.90 -22.46 33.58
C LEU A 657 -28.44 -23.38 34.73
N GLU A 658 -27.16 -23.29 35.12
CA GLU A 658 -26.63 -24.06 36.25
C GLU A 658 -27.28 -23.66 37.59
N LEU A 659 -27.45 -22.36 37.85
CA LEU A 659 -28.07 -21.87 39.09
C LEU A 659 -29.57 -22.16 39.15
N ASP A 660 -30.30 -22.01 38.05
CA ASP A 660 -31.71 -22.39 37.97
C ASP A 660 -31.89 -23.87 38.31
N SER A 661 -31.04 -24.75 37.74
CA SER A 661 -31.07 -26.18 38.05
C SER A 661 -30.76 -26.47 39.53
N ASN A 662 -29.78 -25.76 40.12
CA ASN A 662 -29.47 -25.90 41.55
C ASN A 662 -30.61 -25.42 42.45
N ILE A 663 -31.29 -24.32 42.09
CA ILE A 663 -32.45 -23.81 42.83
C ILE A 663 -33.59 -24.83 42.80
N GLU A 664 -33.87 -25.42 41.63
CA GLU A 664 -34.87 -26.48 41.49
C GLU A 664 -34.50 -27.71 42.35
N GLU A 665 -33.22 -28.11 42.36
CA GLU A 665 -32.74 -29.20 43.21
C GLU A 665 -32.91 -28.88 44.71
N PHE A 666 -32.52 -27.68 45.15
CA PHE A 666 -32.69 -27.27 46.55
C PHE A 666 -34.15 -27.17 46.96
N GLU A 667 -35.03 -26.73 46.05
CA GLU A 667 -36.47 -26.69 46.28
C GLU A 667 -37.05 -28.10 46.45
N ASN A 668 -36.68 -29.04 45.58
CA ASN A 668 -37.09 -30.44 45.70
C ASN A 668 -36.57 -31.08 46.99
N ARG A 669 -35.30 -30.85 47.34
CA ARG A 669 -34.71 -31.36 48.59
C ARG A 669 -35.34 -30.73 49.84
N SER A 670 -35.63 -29.43 49.80
CA SER A 670 -36.33 -28.72 50.88
C SER A 670 -37.73 -29.29 51.11
N LYS A 671 -38.50 -29.49 50.03
CA LYS A 671 -39.81 -30.14 50.10
C LYS A 671 -39.73 -31.56 50.66
N THR A 672 -38.79 -32.36 50.17
CA THR A 672 -38.56 -33.73 50.67
C THR A 672 -38.20 -33.74 52.15
N TYR A 673 -37.37 -32.79 52.61
CA TYR A 673 -37.02 -32.64 54.02
C TYR A 673 -38.25 -32.30 54.88
N GLU A 674 -39.09 -31.37 54.43
CA GLU A 674 -40.34 -31.01 55.13
C GLU A 674 -41.34 -32.15 55.18
N ASP A 675 -41.51 -32.89 54.08
CA ASP A 675 -42.39 -34.05 54.04
C ASP A 675 -41.87 -35.16 54.97
N THR A 676 -40.56 -35.42 54.97
CA THR A 676 -39.94 -36.37 55.91
C THR A 676 -40.08 -35.91 57.36
N ARG A 677 -39.93 -34.61 57.63
CA ARG A 677 -40.13 -34.01 58.96
C ARG A 677 -41.57 -34.19 59.44
N LYS A 678 -42.55 -33.97 58.56
CA LYS A 678 -43.97 -34.23 58.84
C LYS A 678 -44.21 -35.71 59.14
N SER A 679 -43.72 -36.63 58.32
CA SER A 679 -43.88 -38.08 58.56
C SER A 679 -43.20 -38.52 59.86
N ARG A 680 -42.04 -37.98 60.23
CA ARG A 680 -41.38 -38.21 61.54
C ARG A 680 -42.24 -37.75 62.71
N ILE A 681 -42.89 -36.59 62.59
CA ILE A 681 -43.83 -36.10 63.62
C ILE A 681 -45.09 -36.96 63.67
N GLU A 682 -45.66 -37.30 62.53
CA GLU A 682 -46.89 -38.09 62.41
C GLU A 682 -46.71 -39.50 62.98
N SER A 683 -45.61 -40.19 62.66
CA SER A 683 -45.27 -41.49 63.26
C SER A 683 -45.14 -41.43 64.79
N LEU A 684 -44.53 -40.37 65.34
CA LEU A 684 -44.44 -40.16 66.78
C LEU A 684 -45.81 -39.84 67.42
N LEU A 685 -46.68 -39.12 66.71
CA LEU A 685 -48.06 -38.87 67.15
C LEU A 685 -48.89 -40.16 67.16
N ILE A 686 -48.77 -41.00 66.14
CA ILE A 686 -49.39 -42.33 66.09
C ILE A 686 -48.90 -43.19 67.26
N THR A 687 -47.57 -43.24 67.50
CA THR A 687 -47.01 -43.96 68.65
C THR A 687 -47.56 -43.41 69.98
N LYS A 688 -47.79 -42.11 70.09
CA LYS A 688 -48.39 -41.50 71.28
C LYS A 688 -49.85 -41.93 71.49
N GLU A 689 -50.63 -42.05 70.41
CA GLU A 689 -52.03 -42.49 70.47
C GLU A 689 -52.19 -43.99 70.75
N GLU A 690 -51.27 -44.84 70.27
CA GLU A 690 -51.27 -46.28 70.54
C GLU A 690 -51.03 -46.61 72.02
N ILE A 691 -50.32 -45.74 72.74
CA ILE A 691 -50.04 -45.91 74.17
C ILE A 691 -51.27 -45.47 74.99
N LYS A 692 -52.07 -46.44 75.42
CA LYS A 692 -53.29 -46.24 76.22
C LYS A 692 -53.04 -46.42 77.72
N GLU A 693 -53.71 -45.58 78.50
CA GLU A 693 -53.80 -45.75 79.96
C GLU A 693 -54.83 -46.84 80.29
N ASP A 694 -54.60 -47.53 81.41
CA ASP A 694 -55.56 -48.49 81.94
C ASP A 694 -56.64 -47.72 82.72
N ASN A 695 -57.86 -47.74 82.18
CA ASN A 695 -59.02 -47.01 82.70
C ASN A 695 -59.75 -47.75 83.83
N SER A 696 -59.31 -48.96 84.20
CA SER A 696 -59.94 -49.77 85.26
C SER A 696 -59.73 -49.21 86.67
N LEU A 697 -58.86 -48.19 86.82
CA LEU A 697 -58.47 -47.63 88.12
C LEU A 697 -59.66 -47.10 88.93
N GLU A 698 -60.55 -46.32 88.31
CA GLU A 698 -61.74 -45.77 88.98
C GLU A 698 -62.69 -46.88 89.44
N GLU A 699 -62.83 -47.94 88.63
CA GLU A 699 -63.70 -49.08 88.94
C GLU A 699 -63.13 -49.91 90.11
N LEU A 700 -61.82 -50.12 90.15
CA LEU A 700 -61.14 -50.83 91.23
C LEU A 700 -61.16 -50.03 92.54
N GLU A 701 -60.91 -48.72 92.49
CA GLU A 701 -61.01 -47.84 93.67
C GLU A 701 -62.43 -47.82 94.24
N HIS A 702 -63.46 -47.81 93.39
CA HIS A 702 -64.85 -47.90 93.81
C HIS A 702 -65.18 -49.25 94.47
N LYS A 703 -64.70 -50.38 93.91
CA LYS A 703 -64.86 -51.72 94.52
C LYS A 703 -64.21 -51.81 95.90
N LEU A 704 -63.03 -51.21 96.07
CA LEU A 704 -62.34 -51.16 97.36
C LEU A 704 -63.14 -50.39 98.43
N ILE A 705 -63.76 -49.28 98.05
CA ILE A 705 -64.60 -48.48 98.96
C ILE A 705 -65.81 -49.28 99.44
N ILE A 706 -66.48 -50.02 98.54
CA ILE A 706 -67.64 -50.86 98.89
C ILE A 706 -67.25 -51.90 99.95
N LEU A 707 -66.19 -52.66 99.71
CA LEU A 707 -65.75 -53.72 100.63
C LEU A 707 -65.28 -53.19 101.99
N LYS A 708 -64.62 -52.02 102.03
CA LYS A 708 -64.21 -51.38 103.29
C LYS A 708 -65.40 -50.96 104.17
N ASN A 709 -66.55 -50.64 103.59
CA ASN A 709 -67.74 -50.26 104.35
C ASN A 709 -68.49 -51.46 104.96
N GLU A 710 -68.33 -52.67 104.41
CA GLU A 710 -68.97 -53.91 104.91
C GLU A 710 -68.19 -54.58 106.05
N PHE A 711 -66.95 -54.17 106.28
CA PHE A 711 -66.07 -54.74 107.31
C PHE A 711 -66.40 -54.18 108.71
N VAL A 712 -66.62 -55.06 109.69
CA VAL A 712 -66.93 -54.72 111.10
C VAL A 712 -65.71 -55.01 111.99
N ASP A 713 -65.45 -54.22 113.04
CA ASP A 713 -64.26 -54.41 113.90
C ASP A 713 -64.33 -55.72 114.71
N ASP A 714 -63.39 -56.64 114.45
CA ASP A 714 -63.28 -57.95 115.12
C ASP A 714 -63.14 -57.85 116.65
N LYS A 715 -62.66 -56.71 117.19
CA LYS A 715 -62.55 -56.52 118.65
C LYS A 715 -63.88 -56.52 119.38
N GLU A 716 -64.95 -56.02 118.76
CA GLU A 716 -66.28 -55.98 119.39
C GLU A 716 -66.95 -57.37 119.42
N ILE A 717 -66.67 -58.20 118.41
CA ILE A 717 -67.22 -59.55 118.27
C ILE A 717 -66.63 -60.50 119.32
N ASP A 718 -65.32 -60.43 119.58
CA ASP A 718 -64.61 -61.28 120.55
C ASP A 718 -65.02 -61.01 122.01
N ILE A 719 -65.34 -59.76 122.36
CA ILE A 719 -65.80 -59.39 123.71
C ILE A 719 -67.16 -60.06 124.01
N TYR A 720 -68.06 -60.07 123.02
CA TYR A 720 -69.41 -60.59 123.19
C TYR A 720 -69.45 -62.12 123.33
N LEU A 721 -68.64 -62.84 122.55
CA LEU A 721 -68.52 -64.31 122.62
C LEU A 721 -67.98 -64.79 123.98
N ASN A 722 -67.04 -64.06 124.57
CA ASN A 722 -66.47 -64.41 125.87
C ASN A 722 -67.47 -64.29 127.02
N LYS A 723 -68.36 -63.29 126.98
CA LYS A 723 -69.40 -63.10 127.99
C LYS A 723 -70.42 -64.25 127.97
N LEU A 724 -70.89 -64.61 126.78
CA LEU A 724 -71.90 -65.66 126.57
C LEU A 724 -71.42 -67.05 127.02
N ASN A 725 -70.13 -67.36 126.80
CA ASN A 725 -69.54 -68.62 127.26
C ASN A 725 -69.56 -68.80 128.79
N LYS A 726 -69.43 -67.71 129.56
CA LYS A 726 -69.48 -67.78 131.04
C LYS A 726 -70.89 -68.11 131.53
N GLU A 727 -71.91 -67.50 130.96
CA GLU A 727 -73.32 -67.66 131.38
C GLU A 727 -73.82 -69.10 131.16
N ILE A 728 -73.50 -69.72 130.02
CA ILE A 728 -73.83 -71.13 129.73
C ILE A 728 -73.21 -72.10 130.75
N THR A 729 -71.97 -71.81 131.18
CA THR A 729 -71.24 -72.69 132.11
C THR A 729 -71.88 -72.70 133.50
N GLU A 730 -72.34 -71.56 134.00
CA GLU A 730 -72.99 -71.46 135.33
C GLU A 730 -74.34 -72.17 135.40
N LEU A 731 -75.17 -72.02 134.37
CA LEU A 731 -76.50 -72.64 134.31
C LEU A 731 -76.42 -74.17 134.30
N THR A 732 -75.43 -74.73 133.59
CA THR A 732 -75.20 -76.19 133.54
C THR A 732 -74.89 -76.78 134.92
N ARG A 733 -74.08 -76.07 135.72
CA ARG A 733 -73.69 -76.49 137.08
C ARG A 733 -74.91 -76.58 138.01
N LYS A 734 -75.77 -75.56 138.01
CA LYS A 734 -76.96 -75.50 138.87
C LYS A 734 -77.95 -76.65 138.58
N LYS A 735 -78.11 -77.02 137.30
CA LYS A 735 -78.99 -78.14 136.89
C LYS A 735 -78.55 -79.48 137.49
N GLN A 736 -77.24 -79.75 137.56
CA GLN A 736 -76.71 -81.01 138.11
C GLN A 736 -76.92 -81.13 139.63
N GLU A 737 -76.83 -80.00 140.36
CA GLU A 737 -76.98 -79.94 141.82
C GLU A 737 -78.40 -80.34 142.28
N ILE A 738 -79.43 -79.84 141.58
CA ILE A 738 -80.84 -80.14 141.86
C ILE A 738 -81.17 -81.63 141.66
N VAL A 739 -80.60 -82.25 140.63
CA VAL A 739 -80.83 -83.68 140.33
C VAL A 739 -80.29 -84.58 141.44
N SER A 740 -79.17 -84.22 142.04
CA SER A 740 -78.60 -84.97 143.17
C SER A 740 -79.52 -84.97 144.39
N ASN A 741 -80.13 -83.83 144.70
CA ASN A 741 -81.01 -83.66 145.87
C ASN A 741 -82.31 -84.47 145.75
N ILE A 742 -82.92 -84.53 144.57
CA ILE A 742 -84.14 -85.31 144.31
C ILE A 742 -83.91 -86.80 144.61
N ASN A 743 -82.75 -87.34 144.24
CA ASN A 743 -82.42 -88.76 144.44
C ASN A 743 -82.23 -89.16 145.92
N GLN A 744 -81.99 -88.19 146.80
CA GLN A 744 -81.80 -88.44 148.24
C GLN A 744 -83.15 -88.61 148.95
N ILE A 745 -84.11 -87.72 148.67
CA ILE A 745 -85.47 -87.74 149.24
C ILE A 745 -86.20 -89.06 148.92
N ASP A 746 -86.01 -89.58 147.71
CA ASP A 746 -86.63 -90.84 147.27
C ASP A 746 -86.23 -92.07 148.11
N ARG A 747 -85.11 -92.03 148.83
CA ARG A 747 -84.66 -93.15 149.68
C ARG A 747 -85.33 -93.15 151.05
N GLU A 748 -85.68 -91.98 151.58
CA GLU A 748 -86.22 -91.82 152.93
C GLU A 748 -87.69 -92.25 153.04
N LEU A 749 -88.47 -92.04 151.98
CA LEU A 749 -89.89 -92.42 151.89
C LEU A 749 -90.17 -93.94 151.99
N LYS A 750 -89.16 -94.82 151.91
CA LYS A 750 -89.36 -96.29 151.83
C LYS A 750 -89.37 -97.04 153.18
N ASN A 751 -89.07 -96.41 154.31
CA ASN A 751 -88.69 -97.10 155.56
C ASN A 751 -89.70 -97.03 156.76
N ILE A 752 -90.99 -96.72 156.57
CA ILE A 752 -91.99 -96.52 157.67
C ILE A 752 -92.91 -97.78 157.88
N GLY A 753 -93.23 -98.19 159.13
CA GLY A 753 -93.87 -99.48 159.54
C GLY A 753 -95.38 -99.46 159.91
N ASP A 754 -96.00 -100.57 160.39
CA ASP A 754 -97.48 -100.83 160.33
C ASP A 754 -98.33 -100.64 161.63
N GLY A 755 -97.79 -100.02 162.68
CA GLY A 755 -98.59 -99.58 163.84
C GLY A 755 -98.96 -100.63 164.91
N THR A 756 -98.43 -101.86 164.83
CA THR A 756 -98.76 -102.92 165.80
C THR A 756 -97.94 -102.79 167.12
N CYS A 757 -98.61 -102.67 168.28
CA CYS A 757 -97.95 -102.45 169.59
C CYS A 757 -97.08 -103.66 170.01
N PRO A 758 -95.75 -103.49 170.24
CA PRO A 758 -94.84 -104.62 170.45
C PRO A 758 -95.09 -105.47 171.71
N VAL A 759 -95.85 -104.98 172.69
CA VAL A 759 -95.91 -105.56 174.05
C VAL A 759 -97.24 -106.24 174.40
N LEU A 760 -98.38 -105.73 173.93
CA LEU A 760 -99.71 -106.26 174.28
C LEU A 760 -100.51 -106.63 173.02
N LYS A 761 -99.95 -107.54 172.21
CA LYS A 761 -100.54 -108.11 170.99
C LYS A 761 -102.07 -108.11 171.04
N GLU A 762 -102.67 -107.35 170.12
CA GLU A 762 -104.11 -107.14 169.90
C GLU A 762 -104.73 -105.85 170.49
N VAL A 763 -103.93 -104.83 170.79
CA VAL A 763 -104.45 -103.44 170.95
C VAL A 763 -103.74 -102.45 170.02
N ILE A 764 -104.52 -101.77 169.19
CA ILE A 764 -104.07 -100.69 168.30
C ILE A 764 -103.76 -99.45 169.16
N CYS A 765 -102.53 -98.96 169.04
CA CYS A 765 -102.06 -97.77 169.77
C CYS A 765 -102.25 -96.52 168.89
N ASN A 766 -103.22 -95.67 169.24
CA ASN A 766 -103.49 -94.43 168.51
C ASN A 766 -102.26 -93.50 168.43
N ARG A 767 -101.29 -93.62 169.34
CA ARG A 767 -100.08 -92.78 169.34
C ARG A 767 -99.07 -93.13 168.23
N LEU A 768 -99.16 -94.33 167.63
CA LEU A 768 -98.25 -94.77 166.56
C LEU A 768 -98.76 -94.39 165.17
N LYS A 769 -100.08 -94.24 164.95
CA LYS A 769 -100.64 -93.85 163.64
C LYS A 769 -100.46 -92.37 163.32
N ASP A 770 -100.62 -91.49 164.30
CA ASP A 770 -100.58 -90.04 164.06
C ASP A 770 -99.19 -89.56 163.60
N ASN A 771 -98.12 -90.26 163.97
CA ASN A 771 -96.74 -89.88 163.65
C ASN A 771 -96.31 -90.31 162.23
N GLU A 772 -96.98 -91.30 161.63
CA GLU A 772 -96.63 -91.84 160.32
C GLU A 772 -97.21 -91.00 159.17
N GLU A 773 -98.44 -90.51 159.34
CA GLU A 773 -99.14 -89.71 158.34
C GLU A 773 -98.49 -88.31 158.15
N GLU A 774 -97.94 -87.75 159.23
CA GLU A 774 -97.24 -86.45 159.20
C GLU A 774 -95.87 -86.54 158.47
N THR A 775 -95.18 -87.67 158.60
CA THR A 775 -93.82 -87.84 158.04
C THR A 775 -93.84 -88.08 156.53
N SER A 776 -94.84 -88.80 156.00
CA SER A 776 -94.95 -89.12 154.56
C SER A 776 -95.34 -87.93 153.68
N ASN A 777 -96.19 -87.02 154.18
CA ASN A 777 -96.63 -85.85 153.43
C ASN A 777 -95.52 -84.81 153.24
N ASN A 778 -94.71 -84.56 154.28
CA ASN A 778 -93.63 -83.58 154.22
C ASN A 778 -92.56 -83.93 153.16
N LEU A 779 -92.17 -85.21 153.04
CA LEU A 779 -91.16 -85.66 152.09
C LEU A 779 -91.63 -85.58 150.62
N ASN A 780 -92.93 -85.75 150.35
CA ASN A 780 -93.47 -85.67 148.97
C ASN A 780 -93.58 -84.23 148.46
N ASP A 781 -93.91 -83.27 149.33
CA ASP A 781 -93.99 -81.86 148.96
C ASP A 781 -92.61 -81.28 148.59
N GLU A 782 -91.55 -81.72 149.28
CA GLU A 782 -90.18 -81.27 149.01
C GLU A 782 -89.64 -81.77 147.66
N LYS A 783 -89.96 -83.01 147.28
CA LYS A 783 -89.56 -83.59 145.98
C LYS A 783 -90.19 -82.87 144.78
N ASN A 784 -91.48 -82.53 144.86
CA ASN A 784 -92.18 -81.87 143.75
C ASN A 784 -91.65 -80.46 143.48
N ARG A 785 -91.21 -79.72 144.52
CA ARG A 785 -90.55 -78.41 144.35
C ARG A 785 -89.26 -78.50 143.55
N LEU A 786 -88.42 -79.50 143.83
CA LEU A 786 -87.12 -79.65 143.16
C LEU A 786 -87.25 -80.05 141.68
N LEU A 787 -88.29 -80.82 141.32
CA LEU A 787 -88.55 -81.21 139.93
C LEU A 787 -88.89 -80.01 139.04
N CYS A 788 -89.72 -79.08 139.53
CA CYS A 788 -90.11 -77.86 138.80
C CYS A 788 -88.89 -76.96 138.52
N ASN A 789 -88.02 -76.79 139.52
CA ASN A 789 -86.82 -75.96 139.43
C ASN A 789 -85.78 -76.46 138.40
N ARG A 790 -85.77 -77.76 138.08
CA ARG A 790 -84.87 -78.35 137.08
C ARG A 790 -85.25 -77.99 135.65
N GLU A 791 -86.55 -77.88 135.35
CA GLU A 791 -87.03 -77.62 133.99
C GLU A 791 -86.79 -76.17 133.56
N GLU A 792 -86.98 -75.20 134.47
CA GLU A 792 -86.69 -73.79 134.21
C GLU A 792 -85.22 -73.55 133.79
N ILE A 793 -84.26 -74.17 134.47
CA ILE A 793 -82.84 -74.01 134.16
C ILE A 793 -82.48 -74.64 132.79
N SER A 794 -83.19 -75.69 132.36
CA SER A 794 -82.91 -76.34 131.08
C SER A 794 -83.29 -75.45 129.89
N PHE A 795 -84.39 -74.71 130.01
CA PHE A 795 -84.87 -73.82 128.94
C PHE A 795 -83.92 -72.64 128.68
N GLU A 796 -83.37 -72.04 129.74
CA GLU A 796 -82.46 -70.90 129.61
C GLU A 796 -81.10 -71.29 128.98
N LEU A 797 -80.68 -72.55 129.16
CA LEU A 797 -79.42 -73.07 128.59
C LEU A 797 -79.46 -73.20 127.07
N ASP A 798 -80.58 -73.67 126.51
CA ASP A 798 -80.74 -73.88 125.08
C ASP A 798 -80.75 -72.53 124.33
N LYS A 799 -81.44 -71.53 124.88
CA LYS A 799 -81.52 -70.17 124.32
C LYS A 799 -80.15 -69.49 124.20
N GLN A 800 -79.31 -69.62 125.23
CA GLN A 800 -77.96 -69.02 125.24
C GLN A 800 -77.02 -69.68 124.20
N THR A 801 -77.20 -70.96 123.92
CA THR A 801 -76.35 -71.72 122.99
C THR A 801 -76.62 -71.34 121.52
N GLU A 802 -77.86 -71.02 121.17
CA GLU A 802 -78.25 -70.61 119.81
C GLU A 802 -77.61 -69.26 119.40
N VAL A 803 -77.59 -68.30 120.33
CA VAL A 803 -77.00 -66.96 120.10
C VAL A 803 -75.49 -67.05 119.81
N LYS A 804 -74.77 -67.98 120.45
CA LYS A 804 -73.32 -68.18 120.23
C LYS A 804 -72.98 -68.54 118.79
N ASN A 805 -73.76 -69.45 118.19
CA ASN A 805 -73.47 -69.98 116.86
C ASN A 805 -73.67 -68.93 115.76
N SER A 806 -74.64 -68.02 115.93
CA SER A 806 -74.88 -66.91 114.99
C SER A 806 -73.69 -65.93 114.92
N ILE A 807 -73.06 -65.65 116.06
CA ILE A 807 -71.94 -64.68 116.14
C ILE A 807 -70.67 -65.24 115.48
N ILE A 808 -70.40 -66.54 115.62
CA ILE A 808 -69.24 -67.20 114.98
C ILE A 808 -69.33 -67.14 113.45
N HIS A 809 -70.54 -67.26 112.88
CA HIS A 809 -70.74 -67.16 111.43
C HIS A 809 -70.29 -65.79 110.88
N LYS A 810 -70.69 -64.70 111.53
CA LYS A 810 -70.32 -63.33 111.12
C LYS A 810 -68.81 -63.07 111.18
N SER A 811 -68.11 -63.63 112.17
CA SER A 811 -66.65 -63.48 112.27
C SER A 811 -65.90 -64.11 111.07
N ASN A 812 -66.39 -65.24 110.55
CA ASN A 812 -65.78 -65.88 109.37
C ASN A 812 -66.03 -65.09 108.08
N GLU A 813 -67.19 -64.42 107.93
CA GLU A 813 -67.47 -63.56 106.79
C GLU A 813 -66.53 -62.34 106.74
N ASN A 814 -66.29 -61.71 107.91
CA ASN A 814 -65.36 -60.59 108.06
C ASN A 814 -63.93 -60.90 107.59
N ARG A 815 -63.40 -62.08 107.94
CA ARG A 815 -62.06 -62.52 107.49
C ARG A 815 -61.94 -62.64 105.98
N LYS A 816 -63.03 -63.03 105.31
CA LYS A 816 -63.06 -63.15 103.85
C LYS A 816 -62.99 -61.78 103.18
N ILE A 817 -63.78 -60.82 103.66
CA ILE A 817 -63.78 -59.42 103.19
C ILE A 817 -62.38 -58.79 103.32
N GLN A 818 -61.66 -59.03 104.42
CA GLN A 818 -60.31 -58.50 104.63
C GLN A 818 -59.29 -59.03 103.61
N SER A 819 -59.41 -60.29 103.19
CA SER A 819 -58.55 -60.86 102.15
C SER A 819 -58.80 -60.20 100.79
N ASP A 820 -60.07 -59.94 100.46
CA ASP A 820 -60.47 -59.34 99.20
C ASP A 820 -60.01 -57.86 99.12
N ILE A 821 -60.07 -57.12 100.24
CA ILE A 821 -59.53 -55.75 100.35
C ILE A 821 -58.04 -55.71 100.00
N ASN A 822 -57.23 -56.60 100.59
CA ASN A 822 -55.78 -56.62 100.36
C ASN A 822 -55.43 -56.94 98.90
N GLN A 823 -56.20 -57.81 98.25
CA GLN A 823 -56.02 -58.16 96.85
C GLN A 823 -56.32 -56.97 95.93
N LEU A 824 -57.42 -56.25 96.17
CA LEU A 824 -57.80 -55.04 95.41
C LEU A 824 -56.78 -53.90 95.58
N GLU A 825 -56.25 -53.69 96.79
CA GLU A 825 -55.22 -52.66 97.02
C GLU A 825 -53.94 -52.92 96.21
N LYS A 826 -53.56 -54.19 96.06
CA LYS A 826 -52.42 -54.58 95.23
C LYS A 826 -52.67 -54.30 93.75
N GLU A 827 -53.85 -54.65 93.23
CA GLU A 827 -54.23 -54.41 91.84
C GLU A 827 -54.26 -52.90 91.51
N ILE A 828 -54.80 -52.08 92.40
CA ILE A 828 -54.80 -50.61 92.26
C ILE A 828 -53.37 -50.06 92.18
N ALA A 829 -52.45 -50.56 93.00
CA ALA A 829 -51.06 -50.11 93.00
C ALA A 829 -50.33 -50.46 91.68
N GLU A 830 -50.59 -51.64 91.12
CA GLU A 830 -50.03 -52.08 89.84
C GLU A 830 -50.53 -51.22 88.67
N VAL A 831 -51.83 -50.91 88.63
CA VAL A 831 -52.45 -50.04 87.62
C VAL A 831 -51.91 -48.60 87.73
N LYS A 832 -51.75 -48.04 88.94
CA LYS A 832 -51.15 -46.71 89.14
C LYS A 832 -49.71 -46.63 88.63
N PHE A 833 -48.91 -47.66 88.89
CA PHE A 833 -47.52 -47.72 88.42
C PHE A 833 -47.45 -47.80 86.89
N TYR A 834 -48.32 -48.61 86.27
CA TYR A 834 -48.44 -48.70 84.82
C TYR A 834 -48.78 -47.35 84.19
N ASN A 835 -49.84 -46.68 84.66
CA ASN A 835 -50.26 -45.37 84.13
C ASN A 835 -49.18 -44.28 84.30
N SER A 836 -48.44 -44.27 85.42
CA SER A 836 -47.33 -43.33 85.62
C SER A 836 -46.18 -43.54 84.62
N ARG A 837 -45.89 -44.80 84.26
CA ARG A 837 -44.88 -45.14 83.25
C ARG A 837 -45.30 -44.68 81.85
N ILE A 838 -46.57 -44.88 81.51
CA ILE A 838 -47.19 -44.44 80.27
C ILE A 838 -47.13 -42.91 80.14
N GLU A 839 -47.45 -42.17 81.20
CA GLU A 839 -47.40 -40.70 81.21
C GLU A 839 -45.97 -40.18 80.98
N SER A 840 -44.98 -40.86 81.56
CA SER A 840 -43.56 -40.53 81.36
C SER A 840 -43.11 -40.75 79.90
N GLN A 841 -43.57 -41.84 79.27
CA GLN A 841 -43.31 -42.11 77.85
C GLN A 841 -43.97 -41.07 76.93
N LYS A 842 -45.23 -40.68 77.21
CA LYS A 842 -45.92 -39.61 76.46
C LYS A 842 -45.17 -38.27 76.55
N LYS A 843 -44.65 -37.91 77.73
CA LYS A 843 -43.83 -36.69 77.93
C LYS A 843 -42.50 -36.74 77.17
N GLU A 844 -41.86 -37.91 77.07
CA GLU A 844 -40.64 -38.08 76.27
C GLU A 844 -40.90 -37.92 74.77
N ILE A 845 -41.99 -38.50 74.27
CA ILE A 845 -42.43 -38.34 72.88
C ILE A 845 -42.73 -36.86 72.59
N ASP A 846 -43.39 -36.13 73.50
CA ASP A 846 -43.66 -34.69 73.33
C ASP A 846 -42.37 -33.85 73.24
N ARG A 847 -41.36 -34.15 74.06
CA ARG A 847 -40.04 -33.49 73.96
C ARG A 847 -39.39 -33.78 72.60
N ARG A 848 -39.50 -35.00 72.10
CA ARG A 848 -38.95 -35.40 70.80
C ARG A 848 -39.67 -34.71 69.63
N ILE A 849 -41.00 -34.62 69.67
CA ILE A 849 -41.78 -33.86 68.68
C ILE A 849 -41.37 -32.39 68.69
N LYS A 850 -41.21 -31.78 69.88
CA LYS A 850 -40.76 -30.39 70.01
C LYS A 850 -39.39 -30.18 69.37
N SER A 851 -38.42 -31.05 69.69
CA SER A 851 -37.07 -30.98 69.11
C SER A 851 -37.08 -31.07 67.59
N ILE A 852 -37.94 -31.92 66.99
CA ILE A 852 -38.03 -32.08 65.53
C ILE A 852 -38.68 -30.86 64.87
N ARG A 853 -39.64 -30.20 65.53
CA ARG A 853 -40.26 -28.96 65.02
C ARG A 853 -39.30 -27.78 64.98
N GLU A 854 -38.35 -27.75 65.91
CA GLU A 854 -37.32 -26.71 66.03
C GLU A 854 -36.08 -27.00 65.15
N GLU A 855 -36.02 -28.12 64.42
CA GLU A 855 -34.96 -28.39 63.43
C GLU A 855 -35.06 -27.42 62.24
N ASP A 856 -34.00 -26.66 61.97
CA ASP A 856 -33.88 -25.78 60.80
C ASP A 856 -33.75 -26.57 59.50
N ASN A 857 -34.36 -26.07 58.42
CA ASN A 857 -34.24 -26.67 57.10
C ASN A 857 -32.97 -26.15 56.40
N PRO A 858 -31.93 -26.98 56.21
CA PRO A 858 -30.63 -26.53 55.70
C PRO A 858 -30.67 -26.09 54.24
N TYR A 859 -31.69 -26.49 53.48
CA TYR A 859 -31.81 -26.18 52.05
C TYR A 859 -32.46 -24.81 51.80
N PHE A 860 -33.13 -24.24 52.80
CA PHE A 860 -33.79 -22.93 52.68
C PHE A 860 -32.76 -21.80 52.47
N ASP A 861 -31.72 -21.75 53.31
CA ASP A 861 -30.65 -20.75 53.20
C ASP A 861 -29.81 -20.92 51.94
N LEU A 862 -29.57 -22.17 51.51
CA LEU A 862 -28.84 -22.47 50.28
C LEU A 862 -29.63 -22.02 49.05
N LYS A 863 -30.95 -22.25 49.03
CA LYS A 863 -31.87 -21.75 47.98
C LYS A 863 -31.82 -20.22 47.91
N ASN A 864 -32.02 -19.53 49.03
CA ASN A 864 -32.00 -18.06 49.07
C ASN A 864 -30.68 -17.46 48.58
N LYS A 865 -29.54 -18.06 48.94
CA LYS A 865 -28.21 -17.63 48.46
C LYS A 865 -28.06 -17.84 46.95
N ALA A 866 -28.55 -18.96 46.43
CA ALA A 866 -28.52 -19.23 44.99
C ALA A 866 -29.42 -18.26 44.21
N GLU A 867 -30.62 -17.95 44.71
CA GLU A 867 -31.54 -16.97 44.12
C GLU A 867 -30.97 -15.55 44.09
N LEU A 868 -30.31 -15.11 45.17
CA LEU A 868 -29.62 -13.81 45.19
C LEU A 868 -28.52 -13.73 44.13
N ARG A 869 -27.70 -14.77 44.04
CA ARG A 869 -26.62 -14.84 43.05
C ARG A 869 -27.16 -14.91 41.61
N LEU A 870 -28.28 -15.61 41.40
CA LEU A 870 -28.96 -15.65 40.12
C LEU A 870 -29.42 -14.25 39.69
N ASN A 871 -29.98 -13.45 40.61
CA ASN A 871 -30.39 -12.08 40.32
C ASN A 871 -29.21 -11.19 39.89
N ASP A 872 -28.06 -11.31 40.55
CA ASP A 872 -26.84 -10.58 40.18
C ASP A 872 -26.38 -10.95 38.75
N ILE A 873 -26.35 -12.25 38.44
CA ILE A 873 -25.94 -12.76 37.12
C ILE A 873 -26.94 -12.36 36.03
N ILE A 874 -28.25 -12.31 36.33
CA ILE A 874 -29.27 -11.79 35.40
C ILE A 874 -29.06 -10.29 35.15
N ALA A 875 -28.61 -9.52 36.13
CA ALA A 875 -28.28 -8.11 35.92
C ALA A 875 -27.08 -7.96 34.96
N ASP A 876 -26.04 -8.77 35.13
CA ASP A 876 -24.90 -8.83 34.20
C ASP A 876 -25.32 -9.24 32.78
N TYR A 877 -26.21 -10.25 32.66
CA TYR A 877 -26.77 -10.67 31.37
C TYR A 877 -27.45 -9.50 30.65
N LYS A 878 -28.31 -8.76 31.36
CA LYS A 878 -28.97 -7.57 30.80
C LYS A 878 -27.98 -6.50 30.39
N HIS A 879 -26.97 -6.24 31.22
CA HIS A 879 -25.93 -5.25 30.94
C HIS A 879 -25.17 -5.58 29.64
N TYR A 880 -24.67 -6.81 29.49
CA TYR A 880 -23.95 -7.21 28.29
C TYR A 880 -24.84 -7.21 27.05
N LYS A 881 -26.10 -7.66 27.18
CA LYS A 881 -27.06 -7.64 26.07
C LYS A 881 -27.33 -6.21 25.59
N THR A 882 -27.60 -5.28 26.50
CA THR A 882 -27.80 -3.86 26.14
C THR A 882 -26.54 -3.29 25.48
N ARG A 883 -25.34 -3.65 25.95
CA ARG A 883 -24.11 -3.15 25.36
C ARG A 883 -23.87 -3.66 23.94
N ILE A 884 -24.24 -4.92 23.66
CA ILE A 884 -24.22 -5.47 22.30
C ILE A 884 -25.20 -4.70 21.41
N GLU A 885 -26.45 -4.51 21.86
CA GLU A 885 -27.47 -3.76 21.09
C GLU A 885 -27.01 -2.32 20.77
N GLU A 886 -26.38 -1.62 21.72
CA GLU A 886 -25.79 -0.29 21.50
C GLU A 886 -24.71 -0.31 20.41
N LEU A 887 -23.77 -1.26 20.49
CA LEU A 887 -22.69 -1.40 19.52
C LEU A 887 -23.19 -1.82 18.12
N GLU A 888 -24.19 -2.69 18.06
CA GLU A 888 -24.86 -3.10 16.82
C GLU A 888 -25.62 -1.92 16.17
N ASN A 889 -26.16 -1.00 16.96
CA ASN A 889 -26.77 0.23 16.46
C ASN A 889 -25.73 1.25 15.97
N GLU A 890 -24.51 1.26 16.53
CA GLU A 890 -23.41 2.12 16.07
C GLU A 890 -22.78 1.65 14.75
N LEU A 891 -22.66 0.32 14.56
CA LEU A 891 -21.96 -0.29 13.43
C LEU A 891 -22.45 0.18 12.03
N PRO A 892 -23.77 0.35 11.77
CA PRO A 892 -24.27 0.89 10.50
C PRO A 892 -23.72 2.27 10.14
N TYR A 893 -23.48 3.15 11.11
CA TYR A 893 -22.95 4.50 10.84
C TYR A 893 -21.52 4.45 10.31
N TYR A 894 -20.67 3.60 10.89
CA TYR A 894 -19.31 3.41 10.40
C TYR A 894 -19.29 2.70 9.05
N LYS A 895 -20.16 1.71 8.83
CA LYS A 895 -20.33 1.07 7.51
C LYS A 895 -20.76 2.07 6.43
N PHE A 896 -21.70 2.96 6.76
CA PHE A 896 -22.12 4.05 5.88
C PHE A 896 -20.94 4.94 5.50
N TRP A 897 -20.11 5.36 6.47
CA TRP A 897 -18.94 6.21 6.18
C TRP A 897 -17.80 5.46 5.49
N MET A 898 -17.64 4.16 5.69
CA MET A 898 -16.71 3.34 4.90
C MET A 898 -17.08 3.35 3.42
N GLU A 899 -18.37 3.23 3.09
CA GLU A 899 -18.86 3.31 1.71
C GLU A 899 -18.81 4.76 1.20
N GLY A 900 -19.23 5.73 2.01
CA GLY A 900 -19.26 7.15 1.69
C GLY A 900 -17.88 7.77 1.45
N PHE A 901 -16.84 7.31 2.14
CA PHE A 901 -15.45 7.70 1.88
C PHE A 901 -14.73 6.76 0.88
N GLY A 902 -15.39 5.69 0.47
CA GLY A 902 -14.89 4.74 -0.52
C GLY A 902 -14.96 5.26 -1.95
N ARG A 903 -14.56 4.40 -2.90
CA ARG A 903 -14.45 4.75 -4.33
C ARG A 903 -15.78 5.06 -5.01
N SER A 904 -16.92 4.66 -4.43
CA SER A 904 -18.27 4.93 -4.96
C SER A 904 -18.98 6.10 -4.25
N GLY A 905 -18.38 6.66 -3.20
CA GLY A 905 -19.00 7.70 -2.38
C GLY A 905 -18.61 9.12 -2.79
N ILE A 906 -18.33 9.96 -1.80
CA ILE A 906 -17.98 11.39 -1.96
C ILE A 906 -16.83 11.62 -2.95
N PRO A 907 -15.73 10.82 -2.95
CA PRO A 907 -14.68 10.98 -3.95
C PRO A 907 -15.19 10.87 -5.39
N ASN A 908 -16.08 9.91 -5.68
CA ASN A 908 -16.66 9.76 -7.02
C ASN A 908 -17.58 10.92 -7.38
N MET A 909 -18.43 11.37 -6.45
CA MET A 909 -19.30 12.54 -6.67
C MET A 909 -18.50 13.80 -6.98
N LYS A 910 -17.35 13.98 -6.32
CA LYS A 910 -16.42 15.10 -6.59
C LYS A 910 -15.76 14.98 -7.95
N ILE A 911 -15.39 13.77 -8.36
CA ILE A 911 -14.83 13.51 -9.69
C ILE A 911 -15.88 13.75 -10.76
N GLU A 912 -17.09 13.19 -10.63
CA GLU A 912 -18.18 13.38 -11.58
C GLU A 912 -18.49 14.88 -11.78
N GLY A 913 -18.71 15.62 -10.71
CA GLY A 913 -18.95 17.07 -10.82
C GLY A 913 -17.78 17.85 -11.43
N PHE A 914 -16.53 17.44 -11.17
CA PHE A 914 -15.36 18.05 -11.81
C PHE A 914 -15.28 17.72 -13.30
N LEU A 915 -15.57 16.47 -13.68
CA LEU A 915 -15.52 16.03 -15.08
C LEU A 915 -16.64 16.68 -15.92
N GLU A 916 -17.83 16.85 -15.37
CA GLU A 916 -18.94 17.59 -16.00
C GLU A 916 -18.57 19.05 -16.28
N GLU A 917 -17.95 19.72 -15.29
CA GLU A 917 -17.48 21.10 -15.45
C GLU A 917 -16.32 21.20 -16.44
N LEU A 918 -15.38 20.25 -16.39
CA LEU A 918 -14.27 20.15 -17.35
C LEU A 918 -14.77 19.95 -18.79
N GLU A 919 -15.75 19.07 -18.99
CA GLU A 919 -16.42 18.86 -20.27
C GLU A 919 -17.05 20.17 -20.77
N THR A 920 -17.84 20.82 -19.92
CA THR A 920 -18.54 22.06 -20.25
C THR A 920 -17.57 23.16 -20.69
N ARG A 921 -16.50 23.39 -19.94
CA ARG A 921 -15.48 24.41 -20.27
C ARG A 921 -14.65 24.05 -21.50
N THR A 922 -14.28 22.78 -21.65
CA THR A 922 -13.55 22.31 -22.83
C THR A 922 -14.38 22.54 -24.10
N ASN A 923 -15.68 22.22 -24.05
CA ASN A 923 -16.60 22.43 -25.17
C ASN A 923 -16.85 23.90 -25.48
N LYS A 924 -16.90 24.75 -24.45
CA LYS A 924 -16.93 26.21 -24.64
C LYS A 924 -15.71 26.68 -25.44
N TYR A 925 -14.50 26.31 -25.02
CA TYR A 925 -13.28 26.72 -25.72
C TYR A 925 -13.15 26.14 -27.15
N LEU A 926 -13.62 24.91 -27.37
CA LEU A 926 -13.73 24.34 -28.72
C LEU A 926 -14.68 25.16 -29.60
N SER A 927 -15.82 25.58 -29.05
CA SER A 927 -16.78 26.45 -29.74
C SER A 927 -16.17 27.83 -30.05
N ASP A 928 -15.46 28.45 -29.10
CA ASP A 928 -14.83 29.78 -29.28
C ASP A 928 -13.72 29.77 -30.36
N MET A 929 -13.09 28.61 -30.57
CA MET A 929 -12.15 28.36 -31.67
C MET A 929 -12.82 28.02 -33.01
N ASN A 930 -14.16 28.11 -33.11
CA ASN A 930 -14.96 27.71 -34.27
C ASN A 930 -14.74 26.23 -34.68
N SER A 931 -14.57 25.34 -33.71
CA SER A 931 -14.43 23.90 -33.98
C SER A 931 -15.79 23.22 -34.08
N ASP A 932 -15.94 22.27 -35.00
CA ASP A 932 -17.11 21.38 -35.14
C ASP A 932 -17.06 20.17 -34.18
N MET A 933 -16.11 20.18 -33.25
CA MET A 933 -15.78 19.06 -32.38
C MET A 933 -16.27 19.37 -30.96
N TYR A 934 -16.79 18.35 -30.29
CA TYR A 934 -17.12 18.41 -28.87
C TYR A 934 -16.62 17.16 -28.16
N VAL A 935 -16.26 17.34 -26.91
CA VAL A 935 -15.75 16.34 -25.99
C VAL A 935 -16.89 15.85 -25.12
N LYS A 936 -16.91 14.54 -24.85
CA LYS A 936 -17.73 13.92 -23.83
C LYS A 936 -16.86 13.12 -22.87
N ILE A 937 -17.02 13.32 -21.57
CA ILE A 937 -16.24 12.67 -20.53
C ILE A 937 -17.17 11.87 -19.63
N ASP A 938 -17.12 10.55 -19.74
CA ASP A 938 -17.89 9.64 -18.89
C ASP A 938 -17.01 9.16 -17.72
N ALA A 939 -17.49 9.22 -16.48
CA ALA A 939 -16.78 8.69 -15.30
C ALA A 939 -16.86 7.15 -15.18
N GLN A 940 -17.73 6.53 -15.99
CA GLN A 940 -18.07 5.12 -15.92
C GLN A 940 -18.04 4.48 -17.32
N ALA A 941 -17.70 3.18 -17.37
CA ALA A 941 -17.83 2.37 -18.56
C ALA A 941 -18.57 1.07 -18.24
N GLU A 942 -19.57 0.75 -19.07
CA GLU A 942 -20.32 -0.50 -18.99
C GLU A 942 -19.50 -1.64 -19.61
N LEU A 943 -19.31 -2.72 -18.87
CA LEU A 943 -18.66 -3.94 -19.36
C LEU A 943 -19.61 -4.71 -20.28
N LYS A 944 -19.06 -5.59 -21.11
CA LYS A 944 -19.87 -6.50 -21.96
C LYS A 944 -20.81 -7.41 -21.16
N SER A 945 -20.58 -7.55 -19.84
CA SER A 945 -21.44 -8.26 -18.90
C SER A 945 -22.65 -7.43 -18.42
N GLY A 946 -22.71 -6.13 -18.73
CA GLY A 946 -23.67 -5.18 -18.14
C GLY A 946 -23.20 -4.57 -16.82
N ASP A 947 -22.07 -5.00 -16.27
CA ASP A 947 -21.52 -4.44 -15.04
C ASP A 947 -20.87 -3.08 -15.29
N ILE A 948 -21.22 -2.08 -14.49
CA ILE A 948 -20.65 -0.74 -14.57
C ILE A 948 -19.31 -0.72 -13.83
N ARG A 949 -18.24 -0.29 -14.50
CA ARG A 949 -16.93 -0.07 -13.90
C ARG A 949 -16.56 1.40 -13.95
N GLU A 950 -16.02 1.91 -12.85
CA GLU A 950 -15.45 3.24 -12.75
C GLU A 950 -14.27 3.38 -13.73
N LYS A 951 -14.48 4.08 -14.85
CA LYS A 951 -13.53 4.28 -15.93
C LYS A 951 -13.77 5.64 -16.56
N ILE A 952 -12.75 6.50 -16.52
CA ILE A 952 -12.81 7.82 -17.15
C ILE A 952 -12.61 7.66 -18.65
N SER A 953 -13.71 7.68 -19.39
CA SER A 953 -13.73 7.63 -20.85
C SER A 953 -13.81 9.03 -21.43
N TYR A 954 -12.81 9.42 -22.21
CA TYR A 954 -12.79 10.69 -22.92
C TYR A 954 -13.09 10.43 -24.40
N LYS A 955 -14.22 10.92 -24.91
CA LYS A 955 -14.70 10.72 -26.28
C LYS A 955 -14.71 12.05 -27.02
N VAL A 956 -14.37 12.03 -28.30
CA VAL A 956 -14.42 13.20 -29.18
C VAL A 956 -15.43 12.93 -30.28
N LEU A 957 -16.36 13.86 -30.44
CA LEU A 957 -17.49 13.79 -31.35
C LEU A 957 -17.40 14.97 -32.32
N SER A 958 -17.85 14.79 -33.56
CA SER A 958 -17.95 15.86 -34.57
C SER A 958 -19.36 15.82 -35.16
N THR A 959 -19.87 16.96 -35.61
CA THR A 959 -21.21 17.04 -36.24
C THR A 959 -21.40 16.12 -37.45
N ASN A 960 -20.31 15.63 -38.05
CA ASN A 960 -20.34 14.80 -39.27
C ASN A 960 -19.88 13.34 -39.06
N LYS A 961 -19.50 12.93 -37.84
CA LYS A 961 -19.03 11.58 -37.53
C LYS A 961 -19.44 11.15 -36.12
N ASP A 962 -19.99 9.94 -35.99
CA ASP A 962 -20.22 9.30 -34.69
C ASP A 962 -18.90 8.93 -34.00
N ILE A 963 -18.97 8.70 -32.67
CA ILE A 963 -17.88 8.41 -31.71
C ILE A 963 -16.61 7.85 -32.38
N THR A 964 -15.56 8.66 -32.40
CA THR A 964 -14.25 8.28 -32.93
C THR A 964 -13.16 8.44 -31.88
N ASP A 965 -12.20 7.52 -31.86
CA ASP A 965 -11.06 7.56 -30.95
C ASP A 965 -10.24 8.84 -31.19
N TYR A 966 -9.73 9.48 -30.12
CA TYR A 966 -8.91 10.69 -30.19
C TYR A 966 -7.77 10.55 -31.21
N HIS A 967 -7.16 9.37 -31.28
CA HIS A 967 -6.06 9.09 -32.20
C HIS A 967 -6.45 9.11 -33.69
N SER A 968 -7.73 9.09 -34.03
CA SER A 968 -8.22 9.13 -35.42
C SER A 968 -8.32 10.54 -36.03
N TYR A 969 -8.23 11.60 -35.22
CA TYR A 969 -8.30 12.99 -35.66
C TYR A 969 -6.96 13.50 -36.24
N SER A 970 -7.02 14.55 -37.07
CA SER A 970 -5.81 15.18 -37.65
C SER A 970 -4.95 15.84 -36.56
N GLY A 971 -3.68 16.11 -36.86
CA GLY A 971 -2.76 16.75 -35.92
C GLY A 971 -3.28 18.09 -35.40
N GLY A 972 -3.78 18.96 -36.28
CA GLY A 972 -4.36 20.26 -35.90
C GLY A 972 -5.66 20.15 -35.09
N GLN A 973 -6.51 19.15 -35.39
CA GLN A 973 -7.72 18.89 -34.60
C GLN A 973 -7.37 18.44 -33.18
N LYS A 974 -6.44 17.50 -33.06
CA LYS A 974 -5.91 17.04 -31.76
C LYS A 974 -5.32 18.17 -30.95
N GLN A 975 -4.62 19.10 -31.59
CA GLN A 975 -4.01 20.25 -30.94
C GLN A 975 -5.08 21.22 -30.41
N ARG A 976 -6.14 21.51 -31.17
CA ARG A 976 -7.26 22.35 -30.67
C ARG A 976 -7.93 21.73 -29.45
N ILE A 977 -8.19 20.43 -29.46
CA ILE A 977 -8.76 19.71 -28.31
C ILE A 977 -7.83 19.78 -27.10
N LYS A 978 -6.51 19.60 -27.32
CA LYS A 978 -5.51 19.71 -26.26
C LYS A 978 -5.52 21.10 -25.64
N ILE A 979 -5.47 22.17 -26.46
CA ILE A 979 -5.49 23.56 -25.98
C ILE A 979 -6.77 23.86 -25.20
N ALA A 980 -7.94 23.49 -25.74
CA ALA A 980 -9.23 23.69 -25.06
C ALA A 980 -9.26 23.00 -23.69
N SER A 981 -8.76 21.76 -23.61
CA SER A 981 -8.72 21.01 -22.35
C SER A 981 -7.74 21.63 -21.36
N LEU A 982 -6.56 22.08 -21.80
CA LEU A 982 -5.57 22.74 -20.93
C LEU A 982 -6.11 24.06 -20.37
N LEU A 983 -6.80 24.87 -21.19
CA LEU A 983 -7.47 26.09 -20.72
C LEU A 983 -8.59 25.77 -19.73
N ALA A 984 -9.39 24.73 -19.98
CA ALA A 984 -10.43 24.29 -19.04
C ALA A 984 -9.84 23.86 -17.69
N PHE A 985 -8.70 23.14 -17.69
CA PHE A 985 -7.98 22.81 -16.47
C PHE A 985 -7.39 24.06 -15.79
N ALA A 986 -6.85 25.00 -16.55
CA ALA A 986 -6.39 26.28 -16.00
C ALA A 986 -7.51 27.02 -15.28
N ASP A 987 -8.74 26.99 -15.80
CA ASP A 987 -9.86 27.67 -15.14
C ASP A 987 -10.34 26.97 -13.86
N LEU A 988 -10.18 25.65 -13.80
CA LEU A 988 -10.67 24.85 -12.67
C LEU A 988 -9.64 24.71 -11.56
N LEU A 989 -8.37 24.68 -11.93
CA LEU A 989 -7.25 24.37 -11.05
C LEU A 989 -6.22 25.50 -10.95
N GLY A 990 -6.38 26.57 -11.73
CA GLY A 990 -5.44 27.70 -11.77
C GLY A 990 -5.18 28.28 -10.40
N LYS A 991 -3.91 28.27 -10.01
CA LYS A 991 -3.44 28.90 -8.76
C LYS A 991 -2.80 30.26 -8.99
N PHE A 992 -2.41 30.57 -10.23
CA PHE A 992 -1.72 31.80 -10.59
C PHE A 992 -2.47 32.60 -11.64
N ASP A 993 -2.31 33.91 -11.59
CA ASP A 993 -2.73 34.90 -12.60
C ASP A 993 -1.77 34.90 -13.82
N LEU A 994 -1.20 33.74 -14.10
CA LEU A 994 -0.15 33.53 -15.10
C LEU A 994 -0.33 32.16 -15.76
N ILE A 995 -0.39 32.13 -17.09
CA ILE A 995 -0.22 30.89 -17.86
C ILE A 995 1.02 31.01 -18.73
N VAL A 996 1.88 30.01 -18.71
CA VAL A 996 3.06 29.90 -19.56
C VAL A 996 2.83 28.80 -20.58
N MET A 997 2.82 29.16 -21.87
CA MET A 997 2.64 28.25 -22.99
C MET A 997 3.94 28.17 -23.81
N ASP A 998 4.61 27.03 -23.76
CA ASP A 998 5.88 26.78 -24.44
C ASP A 998 5.64 26.01 -25.74
N GLU A 999 5.73 26.72 -26.87
CA GLU A 999 5.67 26.20 -28.25
C GLU A 999 4.36 25.48 -28.64
N ILE A 1000 3.26 25.77 -27.94
CA ILE A 1000 1.96 25.10 -28.15
C ILE A 1000 1.31 25.46 -29.49
N LEU A 1001 1.62 26.63 -30.05
CA LEU A 1001 1.06 27.12 -31.32
C LEU A 1001 1.74 26.53 -32.56
N GLU A 1002 2.93 25.93 -32.40
CA GLU A 1002 3.78 25.44 -33.50
C GLU A 1002 3.45 24.00 -33.92
N LEU A 1003 2.56 23.35 -33.18
CA LEU A 1003 2.17 21.95 -33.37
C LEU A 1003 0.98 21.81 -34.33
N SER A 1004 1.24 21.43 -35.59
CA SER A 1004 0.24 20.90 -36.53
C SER A 1004 -1.01 21.77 -36.79
N LEU A 1005 -1.03 23.03 -36.32
CA LEU A 1005 -2.08 24.02 -36.58
C LEU A 1005 -1.75 24.75 -37.88
N ASP A 1006 -2.77 24.93 -38.71
CA ASP A 1006 -2.73 25.81 -39.87
C ASP A 1006 -2.86 27.29 -39.45
N ASP A 1007 -2.52 28.22 -40.34
CA ASP A 1007 -2.50 29.65 -40.00
C ASP A 1007 -3.88 30.16 -39.56
N GLY A 1008 -4.96 29.63 -40.14
CA GLY A 1008 -6.33 29.90 -39.68
C GLY A 1008 -6.59 29.39 -38.25
N GLY A 1009 -6.13 28.19 -37.92
CA GLY A 1009 -6.23 27.63 -36.57
C GLY A 1009 -5.43 28.42 -35.54
N LYS A 1010 -4.22 28.90 -35.89
CA LYS A 1010 -3.40 29.73 -35.01
C LYS A 1010 -4.09 31.04 -34.66
N ILE A 1011 -4.66 31.74 -35.65
CA ILE A 1011 -5.39 33.00 -35.42
C ILE A 1011 -6.55 32.79 -34.45
N SER A 1012 -7.34 31.73 -34.62
CA SER A 1012 -8.45 31.39 -33.71
C SER A 1012 -7.98 31.13 -32.28
N VAL A 1013 -6.88 30.39 -32.11
CA VAL A 1013 -6.30 30.13 -30.79
C VAL A 1013 -5.78 31.43 -30.16
N VAL A 1014 -5.03 32.25 -30.90
CA VAL A 1014 -4.46 33.49 -30.37
C VAL A 1014 -5.56 34.47 -29.94
N ARG A 1015 -6.67 34.56 -30.69
CA ARG A 1015 -7.86 35.32 -30.27
C ARG A 1015 -8.40 34.81 -28.94
N LEU A 1016 -8.57 33.50 -28.81
CA LEU A 1016 -9.04 32.89 -27.57
C LEU A 1016 -8.09 33.16 -26.40
N LEU A 1017 -6.78 33.03 -26.61
CA LEU A 1017 -5.78 33.32 -25.57
C LEU A 1017 -5.80 34.80 -25.17
N ARG A 1018 -6.05 35.71 -26.10
CA ARG A 1018 -6.17 37.15 -25.81
C ARG A 1018 -7.37 37.43 -24.91
N GLU A 1019 -8.54 36.88 -25.24
CA GLU A 1019 -9.72 36.97 -24.39
C GLU A 1019 -9.43 36.38 -23.01
N LYS A 1020 -8.76 35.23 -22.97
CA LYS A 1020 -8.42 34.58 -21.70
C LYS A 1020 -7.43 35.37 -20.85
N ALA A 1021 -6.45 36.01 -21.46
CA ALA A 1021 -5.47 36.84 -20.76
C ALA A 1021 -6.13 38.02 -20.04
N GLN A 1022 -7.27 38.53 -20.53
CA GLN A 1022 -8.04 39.56 -19.84
C GLN A 1022 -8.67 39.05 -18.54
N ASP A 1023 -9.04 37.77 -18.48
CA ASP A 1023 -9.64 37.16 -17.29
C ASP A 1023 -8.61 36.85 -16.20
N ILE A 1024 -7.41 36.37 -16.60
CA ILE A 1024 -6.43 35.83 -15.66
C ILE A 1024 -5.28 36.80 -15.34
N GLY A 1025 -5.07 37.84 -16.13
CA GLY A 1025 -3.95 38.77 -15.98
C GLY A 1025 -2.90 38.62 -17.07
N SER A 1026 -2.19 37.48 -17.13
CA SER A 1026 -1.12 37.27 -18.11
C SER A 1026 -1.03 35.87 -18.71
N ILE A 1027 -0.86 35.80 -20.03
CA ILE A 1027 -0.50 34.57 -20.75
C ILE A 1027 0.82 34.81 -21.49
N LEU A 1028 1.87 34.13 -21.06
CA LEU A 1028 3.17 34.13 -21.72
C LEU A 1028 3.21 33.01 -22.76
N VAL A 1029 3.20 33.38 -24.03
CA VAL A 1029 3.38 32.43 -25.13
C VAL A 1029 4.82 32.52 -25.61
N ILE A 1030 5.58 31.47 -25.39
CA ILE A 1030 6.90 31.29 -25.96
C ILE A 1030 6.68 30.67 -27.34
N SER A 1031 6.81 31.48 -28.39
CA SER A 1031 6.69 31.01 -29.76
C SER A 1031 7.73 31.67 -30.67
N HIS A 1032 8.15 30.91 -31.66
CA HIS A 1032 9.03 31.30 -32.74
C HIS A 1032 8.28 31.65 -34.03
N ASP A 1033 6.95 31.59 -34.03
CA ASP A 1033 6.16 31.89 -35.23
C ASP A 1033 6.03 33.41 -35.43
N SER A 1034 6.68 33.93 -36.47
CA SER A 1034 6.63 35.35 -36.81
C SER A 1034 5.29 35.80 -37.38
N SER A 1035 4.48 34.88 -37.92
CA SER A 1035 3.19 35.19 -38.54
C SER A 1035 2.14 35.67 -37.53
N ILE A 1036 2.33 35.37 -36.25
CA ILE A 1036 1.39 35.71 -35.17
C ILE A 1036 1.92 36.83 -34.26
N LYS A 1037 3.12 37.38 -34.52
CA LYS A 1037 3.73 38.44 -33.67
C LYS A 1037 2.83 39.65 -33.47
N ASP A 1038 2.17 40.09 -34.54
CA ASP A 1038 1.27 41.26 -34.51
C ASP A 1038 -0.05 40.98 -33.77
N SER A 1039 -0.29 39.72 -33.38
CA SER A 1039 -1.51 39.30 -32.68
C SER A 1039 -1.37 39.26 -31.16
N PHE A 1040 -0.23 39.67 -30.60
CA PHE A 1040 0.03 39.76 -29.16
C PHE A 1040 -0.13 41.21 -28.65
N ASP A 1041 -0.47 41.37 -27.38
CA ASP A 1041 -0.66 42.68 -26.74
C ASP A 1041 0.68 43.32 -26.36
N THR A 1042 1.61 42.48 -25.89
CA THR A 1042 3.01 42.85 -25.62
C THR A 1042 3.95 41.82 -26.21
N ALA A 1043 5.13 42.25 -26.65
CA ALA A 1043 6.19 41.37 -27.11
C ALA A 1043 7.46 41.65 -26.31
N ILE A 1044 7.98 40.65 -25.60
CA ILE A 1044 9.26 40.73 -24.93
C ILE A 1044 10.32 40.22 -25.90
N HIS A 1045 11.17 41.11 -26.41
CA HIS A 1045 12.32 40.73 -27.21
C HIS A 1045 13.56 40.59 -26.33
N VAL A 1046 14.10 39.39 -26.24
CA VAL A 1046 15.34 39.14 -25.49
C VAL A 1046 16.53 39.31 -26.43
N CYS A 1047 17.35 40.34 -26.25
CA CYS A 1047 18.58 40.52 -27.02
C CYS A 1047 19.81 40.24 -26.14
N SER A 1048 20.81 39.53 -26.67
CA SER A 1048 22.10 39.40 -25.98
C SER A 1048 22.99 40.59 -26.36
N ASN A 1049 23.34 41.43 -25.38
CA ASN A 1049 24.24 42.57 -25.56
C ASN A 1049 25.45 42.35 -24.64
N ASN A 1050 26.65 42.13 -25.22
CA ASN A 1050 27.86 41.75 -24.46
C ASN A 1050 27.69 40.52 -23.52
N GLY A 1051 26.81 39.59 -23.91
CA GLY A 1051 26.49 38.40 -23.10
C GLY A 1051 25.53 38.65 -21.94
N VAL A 1052 24.92 39.84 -21.84
CA VAL A 1052 23.79 40.11 -20.93
C VAL A 1052 22.51 40.01 -21.75
N SER A 1053 21.54 39.22 -21.29
CA SER A 1053 20.20 39.17 -21.88
C SER A 1053 19.45 40.44 -21.49
N GLU A 1054 19.37 41.41 -22.38
CA GLU A 1054 18.60 42.64 -22.21
C GLU A 1054 17.21 42.46 -22.81
N ILE A 1055 16.20 42.95 -22.08
CA ILE A 1055 14.84 43.03 -22.60
C ILE A 1055 14.74 44.31 -23.42
N VAL A 1056 14.34 44.17 -24.67
CA VAL A 1056 13.85 45.27 -25.50
C VAL A 1056 12.33 45.11 -25.53
N GLU A 1057 11.62 45.96 -24.80
CA GLU A 1057 10.15 46.04 -24.84
C GLU A 1057 9.67 46.84 -26.05
#